data_AF-A0A9D9E644-F1
#
_entry.id   AF-A0A9D9E644-F1
#
_cell.length_a   1.000
_cell.length_b   1.000
_cell.length_c   1.000
_cell.angle_alpha   90.00
_cell.angle_beta   90.00
_cell.angle_gamma   90.00
#
_symmetry.space_group_name_H-M   'P 1'
#
loop_
_entity.id
_entity.type
_entity.pdbx_description
1 polymer ?
#
loop_
_entity_poly.entity_id
_entity_poly.type
_entity_poly.pdbx_seq_one_letter_code
_entity_poly.pdbx_strand_id
1 'polypeptide(L)'
;MKKVLSLFAAFALLSCANAFAQTEPTHTNYVELGSDSKAWYQAYNSWQAGTPLYNGTEDAENENFFISRVKPRDRFVYTNTQVKETLNPARKLLWWCPIGVSSWNAVPSYFFNSEVFSMWSYVDIYGNWTAPMVQVPGAFLDICHKNGVAASPVAAIAWASRPSTGDGGNGSMIQALVDGGYDKFLKYLNYYGIDGIGWNSEFYWSGMGSYMNNFKNLMGDCYANADAYGVPLFHNAWYSFTTNSGDIGDFSYLGTNCADWFHYNGKTVSSAYFLNYNWGASLLSSSQNVANGFAGRSSFDVYAGMNYQAGGTVPWTALNNYDISVGLWGAHNMNMIYENKGENGSAPMQQQKTYQLISENSFTGSSYNPVNAPAISNNLLHSSKATNFHGFSSFIVARSSLTCDDLANDPFVTYFNLGNGQFFNVGGKTTFNNEWYNIGIQDYLPTWRWWWTKSFMGKDASSVSEDLTAEFTWDDAWFGGSCLQISGQTDAAYLQLFKTKYATASNDKLTIRYKVVSGSGTMAWACTTEERLGSTGSKEISRSIVSNAAVTDDWQLVETPVGGRQGIAIDGATLALIGLKFTNTSSDFKVLIGEISLTRGTSVTPSAPVITSSKSLGSNYKGVDLKVIFDMASEKTDPVYNADVNTWYFKVYTQQEDAEPVMCTATTSWAAYVVGAPYDADLGGKIRIGVSAVSLDGKNESEISWGEYQSVPEISIVEGFSIDKPVIKANEEFTIGFDDPNHDAASWEIKSASTGQSMYSVVANNFTTRLAEEGLYDLHVTIKGNTEIYRGYIQISPAAVGAMPLINSLTANNSEDPIDVETGDNVEFAYVGRPDADGMVSRGIQMTTNGFGFPVSQFGWSSAGTQAFTMTYWFNINSLNPSQEGTTMLSIRSAADGWPMNNWGYLWCDILPDNHIKVALRISGSSEVNTSQPGNELTEDFEFTTGTWYHMAWVFDYTDKREAAVYINGKELGRLSNPTPYTWKDSYYIFLGGTAANRSALDANVDEFQLYNKALTPEEIQASMNHFTQAELPSSLIGYWDFETDPEADNTLKSVGTNKNYVAAMYEIVSLEENEITYVPKEFAFTTGAPFISGDIYEIKTVPTWTLKGASVQSTSGDCAAGEATVSYASEGQYTAVLKLENGWGSATKEFSYVNVSASSGIEEVSVAEMQAFPNPFVDEVYVRFAEEGVYTIAVYDASGRQMGSSQVDASAGEMINIPVTGASGIYYMKVYSGDTLLKAMKVIKK
;
A
#
# COMPACT_ATOMS: atom_id res chain seq x y z
N MET A 1 -24.34 -5.22 23.44
CA MET A 1 -24.86 -5.72 22.15
C MET A 1 -23.86 -6.72 21.60
N LYS A 2 -23.94 -7.97 22.07
CA LYS A 2 -23.91 -9.20 21.25
C LYS A 2 -23.27 -9.03 19.87
N LYS A 3 -21.96 -9.30 19.85
CA LYS A 3 -21.30 -10.20 18.89
C LYS A 3 -22.06 -10.32 17.57
N VAL A 4 -21.76 -9.39 16.65
CA VAL A 4 -21.83 -9.62 15.21
C VAL A 4 -20.71 -10.64 14.94
N LEU A 5 -20.86 -11.92 15.31
CA LEU A 5 -21.36 -12.97 14.43
C LEU A 5 -20.74 -12.78 13.04
N SER A 6 -19.47 -13.19 12.96
CA SER A 6 -18.88 -13.73 11.74
C SER A 6 -18.83 -12.68 10.61
N LEU A 7 -17.81 -11.82 10.46
CA LEU A 7 -16.42 -12.17 10.11
C LEU A 7 -16.30 -13.43 9.21
N PHE A 8 -17.37 -13.71 8.44
CA PHE A 8 -17.39 -14.72 7.39
C PHE A 8 -16.36 -14.33 6.34
N ALA A 9 -15.40 -15.23 6.14
CA ALA A 9 -14.32 -15.17 5.16
C ALA A 9 -13.26 -14.09 5.43
N ALA A 10 -12.51 -14.26 6.52
CA ALA A 10 -11.12 -13.83 6.54
C ALA A 10 -10.43 -14.47 5.32
N PHE A 11 -10.25 -13.68 4.26
CA PHE A 11 -9.25 -13.84 3.19
C PHE A 11 -8.91 -15.31 2.89
N ALA A 12 -9.90 -16.08 2.46
CA ALA A 12 -9.69 -17.44 2.00
C ALA A 12 -8.60 -17.40 0.91
N LEU A 13 -7.47 -18.01 1.28
CA LEU A 13 -6.29 -18.36 0.51
C LEU A 13 -6.28 -17.91 -0.94
N LEU A 14 -5.33 -17.02 -1.24
CA LEU A 14 -4.59 -16.99 -2.49
C LEU A 14 -5.49 -17.31 -3.70
N SER A 15 -6.36 -16.37 -4.06
CA SER A 15 -6.92 -16.35 -5.41
C SER A 15 -5.75 -16.42 -6.36
N CYS A 16 -5.54 -17.62 -6.91
CA CYS A 16 -4.52 -18.08 -7.84
C CYS A 16 -3.27 -17.21 -7.86
N ALA A 17 -2.13 -17.78 -7.48
CA ALA A 17 -0.83 -17.26 -7.87
C ALA A 17 -0.74 -17.06 -9.41
N ASN A 18 -1.32 -15.98 -9.94
CA ASN A 18 -0.53 -15.04 -10.67
C ASN A 18 0.49 -14.62 -9.63
N ALA A 19 1.61 -15.33 -9.62
CA ALA A 19 2.75 -14.90 -8.87
C ALA A 19 2.98 -13.46 -9.32
N PHE A 20 2.56 -12.50 -8.49
CA PHE A 20 3.20 -11.18 -8.41
C PHE A 20 4.60 -11.43 -7.84
N ALA A 21 5.36 -12.33 -8.48
CA ALA A 21 6.77 -12.42 -8.27
C ALA A 21 7.28 -11.09 -8.81
N GLN A 22 7.76 -10.25 -7.91
CA GLN A 22 8.42 -9.01 -8.20
C GLN A 22 9.40 -9.20 -9.37
N THR A 23 9.41 -8.26 -10.31
CA THR A 23 10.50 -8.18 -11.29
C THR A 23 11.67 -7.57 -10.55
N GLU A 24 12.45 -8.39 -9.84
CA GLU A 24 13.74 -7.94 -9.34
C GLU A 24 14.57 -7.53 -10.56
N PRO A 25 15.09 -6.29 -10.61
CA PRO A 25 15.89 -5.84 -11.72
C PRO A 25 17.15 -6.70 -11.78
N THR A 26 17.60 -6.90 -13.00
CA THR A 26 18.77 -7.74 -13.28
C THR A 26 20.09 -7.00 -13.02
N HIS A 27 20.00 -5.75 -12.55
CA HIS A 27 21.12 -4.86 -12.29
C HIS A 27 21.03 -4.20 -10.90
N THR A 28 22.15 -3.65 -10.43
CA THR A 28 22.27 -2.91 -9.17
C THR A 28 21.53 -1.56 -9.20
N ASN A 29 21.58 -0.76 -8.13
CA ASN A 29 20.95 0.56 -8.09
C ASN A 29 21.32 1.42 -9.33
N TYR A 30 20.33 2.05 -9.96
CA TYR A 30 20.47 2.81 -11.21
C TYR A 30 20.79 4.30 -10.99
N VAL A 31 20.78 4.75 -9.73
CA VAL A 31 21.23 6.07 -9.27
C VAL A 31 22.17 5.89 -8.10
N GLU A 32 23.40 6.38 -8.23
CA GLU A 32 24.36 6.38 -7.14
C GLU A 32 24.17 7.58 -6.21
N LEU A 33 24.11 7.32 -4.90
CA LEU A 33 24.00 8.34 -3.85
C LEU A 33 25.39 8.88 -3.50
N GLY A 34 25.96 9.68 -4.40
CA GLY A 34 27.33 10.21 -4.28
C GLY A 34 28.17 9.84 -5.49
N SER A 35 29.50 9.81 -5.31
CA SER A 35 30.42 9.32 -6.35
C SER A 35 31.59 8.60 -5.70
N ASP A 36 31.88 7.39 -6.17
CA ASP A 36 33.03 6.60 -5.75
C ASP A 36 34.36 7.18 -6.28
N SER A 37 34.29 7.97 -7.36
CA SER A 37 35.46 8.52 -8.05
C SER A 37 35.97 9.83 -7.42
N LYS A 38 35.10 10.59 -6.75
CA LYS A 38 35.39 11.94 -6.24
C LYS A 38 34.52 12.31 -5.03
N ALA A 39 35.17 12.73 -3.94
CA ALA A 39 34.49 13.20 -2.73
C ALA A 39 33.77 14.54 -2.96
N TRP A 40 32.65 14.76 -2.24
CA TRP A 40 31.80 15.94 -2.39
C TRP A 40 32.56 17.27 -2.28
N TYR A 41 33.40 17.46 -1.25
CA TYR A 41 34.09 18.75 -1.04
C TYR A 41 35.02 19.11 -2.20
N GLN A 42 35.61 18.10 -2.87
CA GLN A 42 36.44 18.30 -4.05
C GLN A 42 35.58 18.68 -5.26
N ALA A 43 34.42 18.03 -5.41
CA ALA A 43 33.47 18.33 -6.46
C ALA A 43 32.91 19.75 -6.31
N TYR A 44 32.44 20.11 -5.11
CA TYR A 44 31.95 21.44 -4.76
C TYR A 44 32.99 22.52 -5.00
N ASN A 45 34.26 22.30 -4.61
CA ASN A 45 35.33 23.27 -4.86
C ASN A 45 35.50 23.61 -6.34
N SER A 46 35.38 22.63 -7.24
CA SER A 46 35.41 22.84 -8.69
C SER A 46 34.08 23.27 -9.32
N TRP A 47 32.96 23.07 -8.62
CA TRP A 47 31.62 23.31 -9.15
C TRP A 47 31.37 24.77 -9.52
N GLN A 48 30.60 24.96 -10.60
CA GLN A 48 30.10 26.23 -11.08
C GLN A 48 28.59 26.12 -11.30
N ALA A 49 27.87 27.22 -11.07
CA ALA A 49 26.43 27.27 -11.28
C ALA A 49 26.05 26.87 -12.72
N GLY A 50 24.99 26.07 -12.87
CA GLY A 50 24.51 25.57 -14.16
C GLY A 50 25.31 24.37 -14.71
N THR A 51 26.14 23.72 -13.91
CA THR A 51 26.88 22.51 -14.32
C THR A 51 26.65 21.36 -13.34
N PRO A 52 26.71 20.09 -13.79
CA PRO A 52 26.63 18.94 -12.89
C PRO A 52 27.71 18.95 -11.80
N LEU A 53 27.40 18.50 -10.58
CA LEU A 53 28.40 18.44 -9.49
C LEU A 53 29.61 17.57 -9.86
N TYR A 54 29.33 16.41 -10.44
CA TYR A 54 30.33 15.42 -10.87
C TYR A 54 30.58 15.47 -12.37
N ASN A 55 30.67 16.67 -12.95
CA ASN A 55 30.89 16.85 -14.39
C ASN A 55 32.11 16.05 -14.91
N GLY A 56 31.91 15.31 -16.01
CA GLY A 56 32.94 14.49 -16.65
C GLY A 56 33.12 13.08 -16.05
N THR A 57 32.27 12.64 -15.14
CA THR A 57 32.18 11.25 -14.64
C THR A 57 30.92 10.56 -15.18
N GLU A 58 30.80 9.24 -14.98
CA GLU A 58 29.57 8.50 -15.30
C GLU A 58 28.38 9.02 -14.47
N ASP A 59 28.63 9.49 -13.24
CA ASP A 59 27.62 10.05 -12.32
C ASP A 59 26.96 11.34 -12.82
N ALA A 60 27.60 12.05 -13.76
CA ALA A 60 27.04 13.26 -14.35
C ALA A 60 25.68 13.02 -15.02
N GLU A 61 25.38 11.79 -15.43
CA GLU A 61 24.06 11.45 -15.99
C GLU A 61 22.96 11.35 -14.93
N ASN A 62 23.31 11.10 -13.67
CA ASN A 62 22.34 10.98 -12.57
C ASN A 62 21.87 12.32 -12.02
N GLU A 63 22.49 13.41 -12.48
CA GLU A 63 22.27 14.78 -12.01
C GLU A 63 20.78 15.15 -11.90
N ASN A 64 19.97 14.84 -12.92
CA ASN A 64 18.56 15.19 -12.96
C ASN A 64 17.69 14.45 -11.90
N PHE A 65 18.20 13.39 -11.26
CA PHE A 65 17.53 12.75 -10.12
C PHE A 65 17.71 13.53 -8.81
N PHE A 66 18.64 14.49 -8.75
CA PHE A 66 18.95 15.27 -7.56
C PHE A 66 18.49 16.73 -7.62
N ILE A 67 17.93 17.16 -8.75
CA ILE A 67 17.42 18.53 -8.93
C ILE A 67 15.92 18.55 -8.65
N SER A 68 15.49 19.39 -7.70
CA SER A 68 14.07 19.69 -7.52
C SER A 68 13.52 20.49 -8.71
N ARG A 69 12.39 20.05 -9.26
CA ARG A 69 11.65 20.67 -10.36
C ARG A 69 10.33 21.30 -9.91
N VAL A 70 10.03 21.29 -8.61
CA VAL A 70 8.88 21.98 -8.01
C VAL A 70 9.33 23.20 -7.21
N LYS A 71 8.65 24.33 -7.43
CA LYS A 71 8.92 25.56 -6.68
C LYS A 71 8.53 25.41 -5.21
N PRO A 72 9.34 25.88 -4.26
CA PRO A 72 8.93 26.04 -2.88
C PRO A 72 7.67 26.89 -2.77
N ARG A 73 6.68 26.42 -1.99
CA ARG A 73 5.40 27.13 -1.80
C ARG A 73 5.30 27.73 -0.41
N ASP A 74 4.73 28.92 -0.34
CA ASP A 74 4.32 29.51 0.93
C ASP A 74 3.19 28.70 1.58
N ARG A 75 3.08 28.82 2.90
CA ARG A 75 2.01 28.19 3.67
C ARG A 75 1.20 29.22 4.44
N PHE A 76 -0.09 28.91 4.63
CA PHE A 76 -1.01 29.73 5.40
C PHE A 76 -1.80 28.91 6.43
N VAL A 77 -2.48 29.64 7.32
CA VAL A 77 -3.34 29.11 8.38
C VAL A 77 -4.61 29.96 8.45
N TYR A 78 -5.76 29.30 8.69
CA TYR A 78 -6.95 29.95 9.23
C TYR A 78 -7.26 29.44 10.63
N THR A 79 -7.16 30.30 11.64
CA THR A 79 -7.42 29.91 13.05
C THR A 79 -8.80 29.27 13.22
N ASN A 80 -9.82 29.81 12.56
CA ASN A 80 -11.20 29.31 12.66
C ASN A 80 -11.41 27.93 12.02
N THR A 81 -10.45 27.44 11.22
CA THR A 81 -10.44 26.06 10.69
C THR A 81 -9.62 25.10 11.55
N GLN A 82 -9.05 25.55 12.66
CA GLN A 82 -8.38 24.67 13.61
C GLN A 82 -9.40 24.13 14.59
N VAL A 83 -9.27 22.84 14.92
CA VAL A 83 -10.03 22.24 16.03
C VAL A 83 -9.70 22.98 17.33
N LYS A 84 -8.41 23.17 17.61
CA LYS A 84 -7.90 23.92 18.76
C LYS A 84 -7.48 25.33 18.32
N GLU A 85 -8.42 26.28 18.36
CA GLU A 85 -8.18 27.68 17.96
C GLU A 85 -7.17 28.42 18.85
N THR A 86 -6.87 27.89 20.04
CA THR A 86 -5.93 28.49 21.01
C THR A 86 -4.46 28.19 20.70
N LEU A 87 -4.14 27.32 19.73
CA LEU A 87 -2.77 27.00 19.37
C LEU A 87 -2.09 28.20 18.70
N ASN A 88 -0.84 28.46 19.09
CA ASN A 88 -0.03 29.49 18.46
C ASN A 88 0.52 28.98 17.11
N PRO A 89 0.15 29.57 15.96
CA PRO A 89 0.60 29.11 14.64
C PRO A 89 2.11 29.30 14.41
N ALA A 90 2.82 30.04 15.28
CA ALA A 90 4.26 30.20 15.22
C ALA A 90 5.05 28.99 15.73
N ARG A 91 4.42 28.05 16.47
CA ARG A 91 5.10 26.82 16.92
C ARG A 91 5.32 25.87 15.74
N LYS A 92 6.55 25.37 15.60
CA LYS A 92 7.00 24.58 14.44
C LYS A 92 7.33 23.13 14.82
N LEU A 93 7.37 22.26 13.81
CA LEU A 93 7.88 20.89 13.91
C LEU A 93 9.09 20.71 13.00
N LEU A 94 10.20 20.26 13.57
CA LEU A 94 11.36 19.78 12.83
C LEU A 94 11.45 18.26 12.93
N TRP A 95 11.50 17.61 11.77
CA TRP A 95 11.51 16.17 11.58
C TRP A 95 12.87 15.73 11.03
N TRP A 96 13.78 15.32 11.91
CA TRP A 96 15.08 14.76 11.53
C TRP A 96 15.03 13.24 11.53
N CYS A 97 14.45 12.69 10.46
CA CYS A 97 14.39 11.25 10.24
C CYS A 97 14.86 10.93 8.81
N PRO A 98 15.33 9.70 8.55
CA PRO A 98 15.49 9.19 7.19
C PRO A 98 14.16 9.21 6.42
N ILE A 99 14.22 9.35 5.10
CA ILE A 99 13.11 8.98 4.21
C ILE A 99 13.52 7.71 3.44
N GLY A 100 12.70 6.68 3.50
CA GLY A 100 13.02 5.37 2.96
C GLY A 100 14.14 4.68 3.74
N VAL A 101 14.98 3.93 3.03
CA VAL A 101 16.15 3.20 3.59
C VAL A 101 17.45 3.77 3.05
N SER A 102 18.56 3.64 3.77
CA SER A 102 19.84 4.26 3.37
C SER A 102 20.35 3.86 1.97
N SER A 103 20.04 2.66 1.48
CA SER A 103 20.50 2.17 0.17
C SER A 103 19.77 2.77 -1.04
N TRP A 104 18.53 3.25 -0.86
CA TRP A 104 17.67 3.77 -1.94
C TRP A 104 17.20 5.21 -1.70
N ASN A 105 17.16 5.63 -0.43
CA ASN A 105 16.59 6.90 0.01
C ASN A 105 15.17 7.07 -0.58
N ALA A 106 14.84 8.26 -1.09
CA ALA A 106 13.60 8.55 -1.83
C ALA A 106 13.84 8.75 -3.34
N VAL A 107 14.82 8.03 -3.91
CA VAL A 107 14.94 7.89 -5.37
C VAL A 107 13.74 7.06 -5.87
N PRO A 108 13.18 7.32 -7.06
CA PRO A 108 12.15 6.44 -7.62
C PRO A 108 12.62 4.98 -7.63
N SER A 109 11.69 4.03 -7.55
CA SER A 109 12.03 2.61 -7.50
C SER A 109 10.86 1.75 -7.93
N TYR A 110 11.05 0.43 -7.87
CA TYR A 110 10.07 -0.61 -8.21
C TYR A 110 9.53 -1.32 -6.97
N PHE A 111 9.76 -0.76 -5.77
CA PHE A 111 9.26 -1.35 -4.53
C PHE A 111 7.96 -0.66 -4.13
N PHE A 112 6.84 -1.38 -4.20
CA PHE A 112 5.56 -0.89 -3.67
C PHE A 112 5.71 -0.53 -2.18
N ASN A 113 6.39 -1.39 -1.43
CA ASN A 113 6.72 -1.16 -0.03
C ASN A 113 7.87 -0.16 0.10
N SER A 114 7.57 1.11 -0.14
CA SER A 114 8.46 2.26 0.03
C SER A 114 7.81 3.30 0.94
N GLU A 115 8.59 4.22 1.51
CA GLU A 115 8.05 5.22 2.44
C GLU A 115 7.27 6.33 1.72
N VAL A 116 5.98 6.43 2.00
CA VAL A 116 5.03 7.39 1.43
C VAL A 116 4.49 8.37 2.49
N PHE A 117 5.40 9.08 3.14
CA PHE A 117 5.05 10.06 4.19
C PHE A 117 3.99 11.05 3.71
N SER A 118 2.97 11.29 4.53
CA SER A 118 1.72 11.93 4.12
C SER A 118 1.17 12.95 5.14
N MET A 119 1.94 13.35 6.15
CA MET A 119 1.55 14.32 7.19
C MET A 119 2.23 15.70 7.06
N TRP A 120 2.49 16.12 5.83
CA TRP A 120 3.19 17.37 5.51
C TRP A 120 2.55 18.64 6.10
N SER A 121 1.24 18.64 6.32
CA SER A 121 0.51 19.77 6.91
C SER A 121 1.01 20.17 8.31
N TYR A 122 1.72 19.28 9.00
CA TYR A 122 2.25 19.50 10.34
C TYR A 122 3.77 19.68 10.41
N VAL A 123 4.51 19.39 9.34
CA VAL A 123 5.99 19.46 9.34
C VAL A 123 6.44 20.81 8.82
N ASP A 124 7.39 21.46 9.48
CA ASP A 124 7.97 22.73 9.01
C ASP A 124 9.34 22.54 8.33
N ILE A 125 10.16 21.65 8.90
CA ILE A 125 11.49 21.31 8.39
C ILE A 125 11.62 19.80 8.38
N TYR A 126 11.99 19.20 7.24
CA TYR A 126 12.34 17.79 7.12
C TYR A 126 13.85 17.65 6.85
N GLY A 127 14.58 17.14 7.83
CA GLY A 127 16.00 16.82 7.67
C GLY A 127 16.19 15.34 7.38
N ASN A 128 16.52 15.00 6.14
CA ASN A 128 16.77 13.64 5.72
C ASN A 128 18.11 13.14 6.28
N TRP A 129 18.04 12.28 7.29
CA TRP A 129 19.21 11.82 8.03
C TRP A 129 20.16 10.95 7.20
N THR A 130 19.62 10.16 6.26
CA THR A 130 20.38 9.24 5.41
C THR A 130 20.79 9.84 4.07
N ALA A 131 20.36 11.06 3.76
CA ALA A 131 20.81 11.72 2.53
C ALA A 131 22.34 11.86 2.56
N PRO A 132 23.05 11.41 1.51
CA PRO A 132 24.48 11.65 1.40
C PRO A 132 24.74 13.16 1.44
N MET A 133 25.89 13.54 2.00
CA MET A 133 26.17 14.92 2.36
C MET A 133 26.01 15.88 1.17
N VAL A 134 24.93 16.69 1.23
CA VAL A 134 24.53 17.74 0.27
C VAL A 134 24.06 17.27 -1.12
N GLN A 135 23.69 15.99 -1.27
CA GLN A 135 22.86 15.50 -2.38
C GLN A 135 21.58 14.86 -1.82
N VAL A 136 20.42 15.41 -2.17
CA VAL A 136 19.10 14.95 -1.73
C VAL A 136 18.31 14.55 -2.97
N PRO A 137 17.58 13.43 -2.99
CA PRO A 137 16.74 13.07 -4.13
C PRO A 137 15.77 14.20 -4.49
N GLY A 138 15.76 14.61 -5.76
CA GLY A 138 14.94 15.71 -6.27
C GLY A 138 13.45 15.44 -6.11
N ALA A 139 13.00 14.19 -6.26
CA ALA A 139 11.61 13.79 -6.03
C ALA A 139 11.15 14.02 -4.58
N PHE A 140 12.05 13.84 -3.60
CA PHE A 140 11.76 14.14 -2.19
C PHE A 140 11.69 15.65 -1.94
N LEU A 141 12.62 16.42 -2.50
CA LEU A 141 12.58 17.88 -2.45
C LEU A 141 11.29 18.41 -3.11
N ASP A 142 10.87 17.82 -4.23
CA ASP A 142 9.66 18.20 -4.95
C ASP A 142 8.40 18.08 -4.10
N ILE A 143 8.22 16.96 -3.38
CA ILE A 143 7.05 16.79 -2.51
C ILE A 143 7.10 17.70 -1.27
N CYS A 144 8.29 17.97 -0.73
CA CYS A 144 8.48 18.94 0.35
C CYS A 144 8.10 20.36 -0.12
N HIS A 145 8.64 20.81 -1.26
CA HIS A 145 8.34 22.11 -1.85
C HIS A 145 6.87 22.27 -2.25
N LYS A 146 6.26 21.23 -2.83
CA LYS A 146 4.81 21.16 -3.13
C LYS A 146 3.98 21.44 -1.89
N ASN A 147 4.42 20.94 -0.73
CA ASN A 147 3.75 21.15 0.55
C ASN A 147 4.29 22.34 1.36
N GLY A 148 5.27 23.10 0.85
CA GLY A 148 5.88 24.25 1.54
C GLY A 148 6.69 23.88 2.79
N VAL A 149 7.29 22.70 2.79
CA VAL A 149 8.16 22.17 3.85
C VAL A 149 9.61 22.40 3.43
N ALA A 150 10.43 22.96 4.32
CA ALA A 150 11.86 23.11 4.05
C ALA A 150 12.58 21.76 4.18
N ALA A 151 13.43 21.39 3.22
CA ALA A 151 14.09 20.10 3.17
C ALA A 151 15.62 20.22 3.08
N SER A 152 16.33 19.41 3.86
CA SER A 152 17.80 19.39 3.86
C SER A 152 18.37 18.00 4.13
N PRO A 153 19.62 17.72 3.74
CA PRO A 153 20.38 16.64 4.36
C PRO A 153 20.67 16.95 5.84
N VAL A 154 21.09 15.94 6.60
CA VAL A 154 21.69 16.12 7.93
C VAL A 154 23.14 15.65 7.91
N ALA A 155 24.07 16.55 8.22
CA ALA A 155 25.46 16.22 8.46
C ALA A 155 25.58 15.43 9.76
N ALA A 156 25.58 14.11 9.66
CA ALA A 156 25.75 13.18 10.76
C ALA A 156 27.23 13.08 11.15
N ILE A 157 27.67 13.96 12.05
CA ILE A 157 29.05 13.97 12.54
C ILE A 157 29.15 13.01 13.73
N ALA A 158 30.10 12.08 13.67
CA ALA A 158 30.27 11.06 14.70
C ALA A 158 30.55 11.67 16.09
N TRP A 159 29.97 11.04 17.12
CA TRP A 159 30.11 11.47 18.51
C TRP A 159 31.58 11.59 18.94
N ALA A 160 31.90 12.71 19.61
CA ALA A 160 33.22 13.08 20.10
C ALA A 160 34.33 13.14 19.03
N SER A 161 33.97 13.18 17.74
CA SER A 161 34.95 13.34 16.67
C SER A 161 35.67 14.69 16.75
N ARG A 162 36.83 14.78 16.09
CA ARG A 162 37.69 15.97 16.07
C ARG A 162 37.97 16.37 14.62
N PRO A 163 36.96 16.81 13.85
CA PRO A 163 37.16 17.23 12.47
C PRO A 163 38.22 18.33 12.38
N SER A 164 38.93 18.34 11.26
CA SER A 164 39.99 19.31 10.99
C SER A 164 40.00 19.69 9.52
N THR A 165 40.54 20.86 9.19
CA THR A 165 40.67 21.29 7.80
C THR A 165 41.55 20.29 7.02
N GLY A 166 41.04 19.74 5.92
CA GLY A 166 41.75 18.75 5.09
C GLY A 166 41.65 17.30 5.57
N ASP A 167 40.77 16.99 6.53
CA ASP A 167 40.49 15.61 7.00
C ASP A 167 39.81 14.68 5.99
N GLY A 168 39.43 15.16 4.80
CA GLY A 168 38.68 14.43 3.79
C GLY A 168 37.20 14.19 4.11
N GLY A 169 36.69 14.65 5.27
CA GLY A 169 35.31 14.45 5.73
C GLY A 169 34.60 15.75 6.09
N ASN A 170 33.92 15.76 7.24
CA ASN A 170 33.12 16.90 7.71
C ASN A 170 33.93 18.21 7.87
N GLY A 171 35.19 18.13 8.31
CA GLY A 171 36.04 19.32 8.46
C GLY A 171 36.40 19.95 7.11
N SER A 172 36.71 19.12 6.11
CA SER A 172 36.98 19.53 4.73
C SER A 172 35.74 20.09 4.03
N MET A 173 34.55 19.59 4.35
CA MET A 173 33.28 20.14 3.88
C MET A 173 33.03 21.54 4.43
N ILE A 174 33.13 21.75 5.75
CA ILE A 174 32.97 23.06 6.36
C ILE A 174 33.99 24.04 5.79
N GLN A 175 35.23 23.59 5.59
CA GLN A 175 36.26 24.40 4.92
C GLN A 175 35.83 24.80 3.52
N ALA A 176 35.38 23.86 2.68
CA ALA A 176 34.95 24.15 1.31
C ALA A 176 33.77 25.13 1.27
N LEU A 177 32.80 25.01 2.19
CA LEU A 177 31.69 25.95 2.32
C LEU A 177 32.17 27.36 2.70
N VAL A 178 33.06 27.46 3.69
CA VAL A 178 33.63 28.74 4.14
C VAL A 178 34.46 29.39 3.03
N ASP A 179 35.33 28.63 2.37
CA ASP A 179 36.20 29.13 1.29
C ASP A 179 35.40 29.54 0.05
N GLY A 180 34.27 28.88 -0.21
CA GLY A 180 33.34 29.23 -1.31
C GLY A 180 32.48 30.48 -1.04
N GLY A 181 32.25 30.83 0.22
CA GLY A 181 31.39 31.96 0.61
C GLY A 181 29.90 31.75 0.32
N TYR A 182 29.08 32.72 0.75
CA TYR A 182 27.61 32.60 0.68
C TYR A 182 27.09 32.60 -0.77
N ASP A 183 27.73 33.34 -1.69
CA ASP A 183 27.33 33.42 -3.09
C ASP A 183 27.36 32.04 -3.77
N LYS A 184 28.46 31.29 -3.60
CA LYS A 184 28.58 29.95 -4.17
C LYS A 184 27.63 28.96 -3.49
N PHE A 185 27.51 29.03 -2.17
CA PHE A 185 26.67 28.11 -1.42
C PHE A 185 25.18 28.30 -1.74
N LEU A 186 24.67 29.53 -1.76
CA LEU A 186 23.28 29.81 -2.12
C LEU A 186 22.99 29.44 -3.58
N LYS A 187 23.92 29.64 -4.51
CA LYS A 187 23.77 29.16 -5.90
C LYS A 187 23.68 27.64 -5.97
N TYR A 188 24.48 26.93 -5.18
CA TYR A 188 24.42 25.47 -5.09
C TYR A 188 23.06 25.01 -4.55
N LEU A 189 22.62 25.59 -3.43
CA LEU A 189 21.32 25.31 -2.84
C LEU A 189 20.17 25.55 -3.82
N ASN A 190 20.15 26.70 -4.49
CA ASN A 190 19.14 27.03 -5.49
C ASN A 190 19.14 26.06 -6.68
N TYR A 191 20.32 25.67 -7.17
CA TYR A 191 20.44 24.79 -8.33
C TYR A 191 19.88 23.38 -8.07
N TYR A 192 20.11 22.81 -6.89
CA TYR A 192 19.52 21.51 -6.51
C TYR A 192 18.12 21.62 -5.89
N GLY A 193 17.71 22.81 -5.45
CA GLY A 193 16.51 23.02 -4.64
C GLY A 193 16.65 22.48 -3.22
N ILE A 194 17.83 22.63 -2.61
CA ILE A 194 18.07 22.24 -1.21
C ILE A 194 17.87 23.49 -0.34
N ASP A 195 17.10 23.38 0.74
CA ASP A 195 16.77 24.55 1.57
C ASP A 195 17.79 24.83 2.67
N GLY A 196 18.77 23.95 2.89
CA GLY A 196 19.67 24.14 4.01
C GLY A 196 20.54 22.94 4.34
N ILE A 197 21.09 22.96 5.56
CA ILE A 197 21.81 21.81 6.14
C ILE A 197 21.40 21.67 7.61
N GLY A 198 21.11 20.44 8.02
CA GLY A 198 21.05 20.06 9.44
C GLY A 198 22.42 19.62 9.94
N TRP A 199 22.79 19.96 11.18
CA TRP A 199 24.07 19.62 11.77
C TRP A 199 23.89 18.87 13.08
N ASN A 200 24.25 17.58 13.09
CA ASN A 200 24.42 16.84 14.34
C ASN A 200 25.77 17.22 14.97
N SER A 201 25.79 18.27 15.79
CA SER A 201 27.03 18.87 16.30
C SER A 201 27.62 18.16 17.53
N GLU A 202 27.91 16.87 17.41
CA GLU A 202 28.47 16.05 18.50
C GLU A 202 30.01 15.97 18.44
N PHE A 203 30.70 17.07 18.14
CA PHE A 203 32.14 17.05 17.86
C PHE A 203 32.91 18.19 18.50
N TYR A 204 34.21 17.99 18.68
CA TYR A 204 35.14 19.07 19.08
C TYR A 204 35.65 19.80 17.85
N TRP A 205 35.74 21.13 17.90
CA TRP A 205 36.33 21.91 16.80
C TRP A 205 37.58 22.68 17.19
N SER A 206 38.31 22.26 18.22
CA SER A 206 39.60 22.88 18.61
C SER A 206 40.62 22.95 17.45
N GLY A 207 40.50 22.07 16.44
CA GLY A 207 41.30 22.10 15.20
C GLY A 207 40.76 22.98 14.07
N MET A 208 39.60 23.63 14.23
CA MET A 208 38.91 24.43 13.21
C MET A 208 38.57 25.86 13.69
N GLY A 209 39.30 26.34 14.71
CA GLY A 209 39.08 27.59 15.44
C GLY A 209 38.44 28.75 14.64
N SER A 210 39.21 29.31 13.71
CA SER A 210 38.77 30.44 12.86
C SER A 210 37.70 30.03 11.84
N TYR A 211 37.76 28.82 11.30
CA TYR A 211 36.80 28.32 10.31
C TYR A 211 35.39 28.19 10.90
N MET A 212 35.23 27.78 12.15
CA MET A 212 33.89 27.72 12.77
C MET A 212 33.29 29.11 13.02
N ASN A 213 34.11 30.11 13.37
CA ASN A 213 33.64 31.49 13.44
C ASN A 213 33.26 32.03 12.04
N ASN A 214 34.04 31.70 11.02
CA ASN A 214 33.73 32.05 9.64
C ASN A 214 32.48 31.32 9.14
N PHE A 215 32.25 30.08 9.58
CA PHE A 215 31.05 29.31 9.27
C PHE A 215 29.81 29.94 9.88
N LYS A 216 29.87 30.41 11.14
CA LYS A 216 28.78 31.20 11.75
C LYS A 216 28.47 32.47 10.95
N ASN A 217 29.50 33.20 10.51
CA ASN A 217 29.33 34.38 9.67
C ASN A 217 28.75 34.03 8.29
N LEU A 218 29.21 32.93 7.67
CA LEU A 218 28.67 32.41 6.40
C LEU A 218 27.17 32.14 6.51
N MET A 219 26.72 31.44 7.56
CA MET A 219 25.29 31.19 7.78
C MET A 219 24.52 32.50 7.94
N GLY A 220 25.05 33.46 8.70
CA GLY A 220 24.45 34.79 8.84
C GLY A 220 24.36 35.56 7.52
N ASP A 221 25.36 35.43 6.65
CA ASP A 221 25.33 36.02 5.31
C ASP A 221 24.33 35.29 4.40
N CYS A 222 24.16 33.97 4.54
CA CYS A 222 23.13 33.23 3.82
C CYS A 222 21.73 33.71 4.19
N TYR A 223 21.39 33.83 5.49
CA TYR A 223 20.10 34.38 5.92
C TYR A 223 19.82 35.79 5.41
N ALA A 224 20.85 36.62 5.27
CA ALA A 224 20.69 37.98 4.76
C ALA A 224 20.46 38.05 3.24
N ASN A 225 20.76 36.97 2.50
CA ASN A 225 20.77 36.98 1.03
C ASN A 225 19.92 35.88 0.37
N ALA A 226 19.45 34.87 1.08
CA ALA A 226 18.81 33.67 0.51
C ALA A 226 17.65 33.97 -0.46
N ASP A 227 16.75 34.89 -0.10
CA ASP A 227 15.64 35.31 -0.95
C ASP A 227 16.11 35.85 -2.31
N ALA A 228 17.18 36.64 -2.32
CA ALA A 228 17.75 37.21 -3.55
C ALA A 228 18.40 36.16 -4.45
N TYR A 229 18.72 34.99 -3.91
CA TYR A 229 19.27 33.85 -4.64
C TYR A 229 18.24 32.77 -4.98
N GLY A 230 16.96 32.98 -4.64
CA GLY A 230 15.90 32.00 -4.92
C GLY A 230 15.79 30.85 -3.91
N VAL A 231 16.32 31.02 -2.69
CA VAL A 231 16.24 30.00 -1.62
C VAL A 231 15.35 30.51 -0.46
N PRO A 232 14.04 30.73 -0.67
CA PRO A 232 13.17 31.42 0.29
C PRO A 232 12.92 30.64 1.58
N LEU A 233 13.13 29.32 1.56
CA LEU A 233 12.96 28.45 2.73
C LEU A 233 14.28 28.22 3.49
N PHE A 234 15.32 29.03 3.22
CA PHE A 234 16.66 28.78 3.76
C PHE A 234 16.67 28.51 5.26
N HIS A 235 17.23 27.36 5.66
CA HIS A 235 17.44 27.00 7.05
C HIS A 235 18.82 26.45 7.35
N ASN A 236 19.21 26.60 8.61
CA ASN A 236 20.36 25.95 9.19
C ASN A 236 19.89 25.40 10.53
N ALA A 237 19.79 24.07 10.62
CA ALA A 237 19.34 23.40 11.83
C ALA A 237 20.56 22.89 12.59
N TRP A 238 20.69 23.25 13.87
CA TRP A 238 21.89 23.00 14.67
C TRP A 238 21.55 22.25 15.95
N TYR A 239 22.10 21.06 16.13
CA TYR A 239 21.99 20.27 17.36
C TYR A 239 22.82 20.89 18.48
N SER A 240 22.29 20.98 19.69
CA SER A 240 22.89 21.75 20.79
C SER A 240 23.86 20.91 21.63
N PHE A 241 24.89 20.33 21.01
CA PHE A 241 25.90 19.54 21.73
C PHE A 241 27.29 20.19 21.72
N THR A 242 27.53 21.14 20.82
CA THR A 242 28.78 21.92 20.73
C THR A 242 28.64 23.33 21.34
N THR A 243 29.61 23.72 22.18
CA THR A 243 29.70 25.08 22.78
C THR A 243 30.26 26.14 21.82
N ASN A 244 30.17 27.42 22.21
CA ASN A 244 30.82 28.54 21.53
C ASN A 244 32.35 28.44 21.48
N SER A 245 32.97 27.65 22.35
CA SER A 245 34.43 27.42 22.41
C SER A 245 34.86 26.11 21.72
N GLY A 246 33.91 25.28 21.32
CA GLY A 246 34.17 24.01 20.64
C GLY A 246 34.45 22.79 21.49
N ASP A 247 34.04 22.87 22.75
CA ASP A 247 33.85 21.70 23.61
C ASP A 247 32.45 21.10 23.43
N ILE A 248 32.33 19.82 23.74
CA ILE A 248 31.09 19.06 23.78
C ILE A 248 30.44 19.16 25.17
N GLY A 249 29.11 19.25 25.23
CA GLY A 249 28.33 19.12 26.46
C GLY A 249 26.85 18.80 26.21
N ASP A 250 26.17 18.26 27.24
CA ASP A 250 24.72 18.02 27.22
C ASP A 250 23.97 19.35 27.42
N PHE A 251 23.71 20.08 26.34
CA PHE A 251 22.92 21.30 26.40
C PHE A 251 21.46 21.02 26.03
N SER A 252 20.72 20.47 26.96
CA SER A 252 19.26 20.38 26.89
C SER A 252 18.55 21.74 27.08
N TYR A 253 19.24 22.84 26.74
CA TYR A 253 18.74 24.23 26.81
C TYR A 253 19.63 25.16 25.95
N LEU A 254 19.09 26.34 25.60
CA LEU A 254 19.84 27.43 24.99
C LEU A 254 20.39 28.36 26.09
N GLY A 255 21.71 28.46 26.18
CA GLY A 255 22.44 29.27 27.17
C GLY A 255 23.52 30.15 26.54
N THR A 256 24.07 31.10 27.30
CA THR A 256 25.08 32.06 26.80
C THR A 256 26.37 31.41 26.30
N ASN A 257 26.71 30.22 26.78
CA ASN A 257 27.89 29.45 26.38
C ASN A 257 27.73 28.70 25.04
N CYS A 258 26.52 28.60 24.50
CA CYS A 258 26.22 27.96 23.21
C CYS A 258 25.39 28.87 22.27
N ALA A 259 25.00 30.06 22.72
CA ALA A 259 24.14 30.98 21.98
C ALA A 259 24.75 31.53 20.68
N ASP A 260 26.06 31.44 20.45
CA ASP A 260 26.65 31.88 19.17
C ASP A 260 26.17 30.99 18.01
N TRP A 261 25.79 29.75 18.30
CA TRP A 261 25.21 28.84 17.30
C TRP A 261 23.74 29.13 17.01
N PHE A 262 23.08 29.92 17.87
CA PHE A 262 21.76 30.48 17.63
C PHE A 262 21.88 31.82 16.89
N HIS A 263 22.61 32.77 17.45
CA HIS A 263 22.74 34.14 16.96
C HIS A 263 24.16 34.68 17.24
N TYR A 264 24.84 35.18 16.21
CA TYR A 264 26.23 35.62 16.28
C TYR A 264 26.44 36.93 15.52
N ASN A 265 27.18 37.87 16.12
CA ASN A 265 27.49 39.18 15.52
C ASN A 265 26.25 39.94 14.99
N GLY A 266 25.12 39.86 15.70
CA GLY A 266 23.87 40.52 15.30
C GLY A 266 23.09 39.81 14.18
N LYS A 267 23.52 38.62 13.77
CA LYS A 267 22.92 37.83 12.68
C LYS A 267 22.39 36.48 13.19
N THR A 268 21.34 36.00 12.56
CA THR A 268 20.85 34.61 12.74
C THR A 268 21.91 33.63 12.25
N VAL A 269 22.17 32.57 13.03
CA VAL A 269 23.09 31.49 12.63
C VAL A 269 22.33 30.19 12.40
N SER A 270 21.31 29.91 13.22
CA SER A 270 20.38 28.80 13.01
C SER A 270 18.94 29.28 13.16
N SER A 271 18.07 28.85 12.25
CA SER A 271 16.61 29.03 12.31
C SER A 271 15.93 27.88 13.03
N ALA A 272 16.66 26.79 13.28
CA ALA A 272 16.25 25.70 14.16
C ALA A 272 17.39 25.27 15.07
N TYR A 273 17.36 25.72 16.32
CA TYR A 273 18.30 25.31 17.36
C TYR A 273 17.70 24.15 18.15
N PHE A 274 18.19 22.95 17.88
CA PHE A 274 17.65 21.69 18.38
C PHE A 274 18.27 21.34 19.73
N LEU A 275 17.48 21.39 20.79
CA LEU A 275 17.90 21.06 22.15
C LEU A 275 18.17 19.56 22.31
N ASN A 276 19.17 19.17 23.10
CA ASN A 276 19.29 17.77 23.54
C ASN A 276 18.08 17.37 24.43
N TYR A 277 17.87 16.07 24.63
CA TYR A 277 16.59 15.49 25.08
C TYR A 277 16.18 15.78 26.54
N ASN A 278 17.12 16.11 27.44
CA ASN A 278 16.89 16.18 28.90
C ASN A 278 16.36 17.55 29.37
N TRP A 279 15.42 18.15 28.63
CA TRP A 279 14.82 19.44 28.99
C TRP A 279 13.62 19.29 29.93
N GLY A 280 13.24 20.40 30.58
CA GLY A 280 12.06 20.51 31.45
C GLY A 280 11.70 21.98 31.64
N ALA A 281 10.66 22.27 32.44
CA ALA A 281 10.10 23.63 32.55
C ALA A 281 11.15 24.73 32.81
N SER A 282 12.10 24.50 33.73
CA SER A 282 13.18 25.46 34.04
C SER A 282 14.08 25.75 32.84
N LEU A 283 14.48 24.70 32.12
CA LEU A 283 15.38 24.78 30.96
C LEU A 283 14.69 25.41 29.74
N LEU A 284 13.40 25.09 29.54
CA LEU A 284 12.58 25.73 28.50
C LEU A 284 12.40 27.23 28.78
N SER A 285 12.11 27.60 30.03
CA SER A 285 12.02 29.01 30.46
C SER A 285 13.33 29.76 30.19
N SER A 286 14.47 29.17 30.56
CA SER A 286 15.79 29.75 30.29
C SER A 286 16.01 29.94 28.78
N SER A 287 15.71 28.91 27.99
CA SER A 287 15.88 28.94 26.53
C SER A 287 15.02 30.03 25.88
N GLN A 288 13.76 30.14 26.28
CA GLN A 288 12.83 31.18 25.81
C GLN A 288 13.35 32.58 26.16
N ASN A 289 13.83 32.78 27.39
CA ASN A 289 14.37 34.08 27.81
C ASN A 289 15.64 34.47 27.04
N VAL A 290 16.56 33.53 26.81
CA VAL A 290 17.77 33.77 26.04
C VAL A 290 17.43 34.09 24.58
N ALA A 291 16.55 33.30 23.96
CA ALA A 291 16.12 33.54 22.57
C ALA A 291 15.49 34.92 22.39
N ASN A 292 14.58 35.31 23.29
CA ASN A 292 13.92 36.62 23.28
C ASN A 292 14.86 37.79 23.60
N GLY A 293 16.04 37.52 24.17
CA GLY A 293 17.08 38.52 24.42
C GLY A 293 17.77 39.01 23.14
N PHE A 294 17.66 38.26 22.03
CA PHE A 294 18.24 38.65 20.74
C PHE A 294 17.20 39.36 19.87
N ALA A 295 17.54 40.56 19.40
CA ALA A 295 16.67 41.31 18.49
C ALA A 295 16.44 40.54 17.19
N GLY A 296 15.18 40.49 16.73
CA GLY A 296 14.80 39.81 15.49
C GLY A 296 14.72 38.29 15.58
N ARG A 297 14.84 37.70 16.79
CA ARG A 297 14.71 36.26 17.01
C ARG A 297 13.38 35.88 17.66
N SER A 298 12.92 34.67 17.37
CA SER A 298 11.77 34.06 18.03
C SER A 298 12.22 32.92 18.93
N SER A 299 11.60 32.75 20.09
CA SER A 299 11.79 31.55 20.91
C SER A 299 11.31 30.27 20.20
N PHE A 300 10.41 30.36 19.22
CA PHE A 300 10.00 29.23 18.38
C PHE A 300 11.09 28.76 17.38
N ASP A 301 12.21 29.48 17.27
CA ASP A 301 13.39 28.98 16.56
C ASP A 301 14.23 28.02 17.43
N VAL A 302 13.86 27.85 18.70
CA VAL A 302 14.39 26.80 19.57
C VAL A 302 13.44 25.62 19.56
N TYR A 303 13.99 24.43 19.41
CA TYR A 303 13.24 23.18 19.25
C TYR A 303 13.56 22.25 20.41
N ALA A 304 12.56 21.92 21.22
CA ALA A 304 12.66 20.94 22.28
C ALA A 304 12.86 19.56 21.64
N GLY A 305 14.10 19.10 21.61
CA GLY A 305 14.48 17.87 20.93
C GLY A 305 14.02 16.63 21.66
N MET A 306 13.56 15.62 20.92
CA MET A 306 13.06 14.38 21.48
C MET A 306 13.69 13.22 20.72
N ASN A 307 14.09 12.19 21.46
CA ASN A 307 14.50 10.92 20.89
C ASN A 307 13.24 10.14 20.50
N TYR A 308 12.85 10.27 19.23
CA TYR A 308 11.67 9.59 18.70
C TYR A 308 11.94 8.09 18.53
N GLN A 309 13.20 7.67 18.34
CA GLN A 309 13.61 6.26 18.30
C GLN A 309 13.22 5.50 19.55
N ALA A 310 13.66 6.00 20.71
CA ALA A 310 13.44 5.33 21.99
C ALA A 310 11.98 5.43 22.46
N GLY A 311 11.25 6.47 22.02
CA GLY A 311 9.92 6.76 22.53
C GLY A 311 9.93 7.05 24.03
N GLY A 312 8.85 6.67 24.73
CA GLY A 312 8.78 6.68 26.20
C GLY A 312 8.37 8.03 26.79
N THR A 313 9.02 8.45 27.89
CA THR A 313 8.60 9.62 28.67
C THR A 313 9.21 10.93 28.18
N VAL A 314 8.37 11.87 27.73
CA VAL A 314 8.78 13.21 27.27
C VAL A 314 7.95 14.30 27.98
N PRO A 315 8.52 15.40 28.52
CA PRO A 315 7.79 16.41 29.29
C PRO A 315 6.83 17.33 28.48
N TRP A 316 5.92 16.78 27.67
CA TRP A 316 4.92 17.52 26.88
C TRP A 316 4.09 18.51 27.70
N THR A 317 3.72 18.13 28.92
CA THR A 317 2.99 19.03 29.84
C THR A 317 3.78 20.28 30.20
N ALA A 318 5.12 20.18 30.28
CA ALA A 318 5.99 21.33 30.46
C ALA A 318 6.04 22.16 29.16
N LEU A 319 6.27 21.52 28.01
CA LEU A 319 6.36 22.20 26.71
C LEU A 319 5.10 23.00 26.38
N ASN A 320 3.92 22.52 26.79
CA ASN A 320 2.66 23.22 26.57
C ASN A 320 2.62 24.64 27.15
N ASN A 321 3.46 24.95 28.15
CA ASN A 321 3.50 26.24 28.84
C ASN A 321 4.59 27.19 28.34
N TYR A 322 5.37 26.83 27.30
CA TYR A 322 6.47 27.64 26.77
C TYR A 322 6.40 27.80 25.25
N ASP A 323 6.85 28.95 24.75
CA ASP A 323 6.87 29.29 23.32
C ASP A 323 8.12 28.70 22.64
N ILE A 324 8.23 27.37 22.69
CA ILE A 324 9.31 26.56 22.12
C ILE A 324 8.69 25.56 21.13
N SER A 325 9.42 25.26 20.05
CA SER A 325 9.00 24.34 18.97
C SER A 325 9.31 22.88 19.29
N VAL A 326 8.81 21.95 18.48
CA VAL A 326 8.99 20.49 18.65
C VAL A 326 10.07 20.01 17.70
N GLY A 327 11.15 19.39 18.20
CA GLY A 327 12.18 18.75 17.38
C GLY A 327 12.21 17.26 17.60
N LEU A 328 12.20 16.46 16.52
CA LEU A 328 12.27 15.01 16.60
C LEU A 328 13.52 14.51 15.90
N TRP A 329 14.28 13.64 16.57
CA TRP A 329 15.30 12.81 15.96
C TRP A 329 14.80 11.37 15.91
N GLY A 330 14.76 10.78 14.71
CA GLY A 330 14.09 9.51 14.43
C GLY A 330 14.95 8.28 14.64
N ALA A 331 15.96 8.08 13.79
CA ALA A 331 16.89 6.96 13.82
C ALA A 331 17.98 7.20 12.75
N HIS A 332 18.97 6.29 12.67
CA HIS A 332 20.06 6.42 11.71
C HIS A 332 19.79 5.85 10.31
N ASN A 333 18.88 4.87 10.15
CA ASN A 333 18.72 4.13 8.89
C ASN A 333 17.33 4.27 8.24
N MET A 334 16.25 4.15 9.04
CA MET A 334 14.88 4.35 8.57
C MET A 334 14.04 5.03 9.66
N ASN A 335 13.01 5.78 9.29
CA ASN A 335 12.12 6.43 10.25
C ASN A 335 11.29 5.41 11.05
N MET A 336 11.02 5.68 12.34
CA MET A 336 10.27 4.78 13.24
C MET A 336 8.86 4.42 12.76
N ILE A 337 8.17 5.34 12.08
CA ILE A 337 6.86 5.04 11.47
C ILE A 337 7.01 3.95 10.41
N TYR A 338 8.08 4.02 9.62
CA TYR A 338 8.40 3.05 8.57
C TYR A 338 8.97 1.76 9.13
N GLU A 339 9.76 1.82 10.21
CA GLU A 339 10.27 0.65 10.92
C GLU A 339 9.13 -0.19 11.49
N ASN A 340 8.15 0.45 12.14
CA ASN A 340 7.02 -0.22 12.79
C ASN A 340 5.89 -0.64 11.84
N LYS A 341 6.01 -0.43 10.53
CA LYS A 341 4.95 -0.79 9.56
C LYS A 341 4.56 -2.28 9.61
N GLY A 342 5.44 -3.14 10.10
CA GLY A 342 5.18 -4.57 10.29
C GLY A 342 4.22 -4.92 11.44
N GLU A 343 3.81 -3.96 12.27
CA GLU A 343 3.04 -4.18 13.51
C GLU A 343 1.77 -5.04 13.33
N ASN A 344 1.08 -4.90 12.19
CA ASN A 344 -0.17 -5.62 11.90
C ASN A 344 -0.03 -6.65 10.76
N GLY A 345 1.19 -6.91 10.27
CA GLY A 345 1.43 -7.91 9.24
C GLY A 345 2.70 -7.66 8.43
N SER A 346 3.26 -8.72 7.86
CA SER A 346 4.48 -8.67 7.06
C SER A 346 4.22 -8.46 5.56
N ALA A 347 3.01 -8.74 5.08
CA ALA A 347 2.62 -8.54 3.68
C ALA A 347 2.75 -7.05 3.27
N PRO A 348 3.32 -6.72 2.09
CA PRO A 348 3.54 -5.34 1.64
C PRO A 348 2.30 -4.43 1.76
N MET A 349 1.13 -4.91 1.33
CA MET A 349 -0.14 -4.18 1.43
C MET A 349 -0.50 -3.85 2.88
N GLN A 350 -0.38 -4.83 3.77
CA GLN A 350 -0.68 -4.66 5.19
C GLN A 350 0.33 -3.71 5.86
N GLN A 351 1.60 -3.77 5.45
CA GLN A 351 2.63 -2.85 5.91
C GLN A 351 2.31 -1.40 5.51
N GLN A 352 1.92 -1.17 4.25
CA GLN A 352 1.57 0.16 3.77
C GLN A 352 0.31 0.72 4.45
N LYS A 353 -0.71 -0.10 4.70
CA LYS A 353 -1.89 0.27 5.51
C LYS A 353 -1.49 0.63 6.95
N THR A 354 -0.63 -0.18 7.56
CA THR A 354 -0.14 0.05 8.94
C THR A 354 0.70 1.31 9.05
N TYR A 355 1.53 1.61 8.04
CA TYR A 355 2.28 2.86 7.97
C TYR A 355 1.38 4.10 8.00
N GLN A 356 0.24 4.07 7.29
CA GLN A 356 -0.75 5.16 7.35
C GLN A 356 -1.38 5.25 8.74
N LEU A 357 -1.73 4.12 9.37
CA LEU A 357 -2.26 4.12 10.74
C LEU A 357 -1.27 4.69 11.76
N ILE A 358 0.01 4.31 11.71
CA ILE A 358 1.03 4.85 12.63
C ILE A 358 1.21 6.35 12.38
N SER A 359 1.19 6.80 11.12
CA SER A 359 1.25 8.22 10.76
C SER A 359 0.06 8.98 11.34
N GLU A 360 -1.16 8.47 11.19
CA GLU A 360 -2.36 9.10 11.71
C GLU A 360 -2.39 9.10 13.25
N ASN A 361 -1.98 8.01 13.90
CA ASN A 361 -1.88 7.97 15.37
C ASN A 361 -0.84 8.97 15.89
N SER A 362 0.34 9.02 15.27
CA SER A 362 1.44 9.91 15.70
C SER A 362 1.10 11.39 15.50
N PHE A 363 0.44 11.75 14.40
CA PHE A 363 0.17 13.15 14.10
C PHE A 363 -1.22 13.60 14.59
N THR A 364 -2.27 12.82 14.41
CA THR A 364 -3.64 13.20 14.82
C THR A 364 -3.94 12.81 16.27
N GLY A 365 -3.27 11.78 16.78
CA GLY A 365 -3.50 11.20 18.10
C GLY A 365 -4.26 9.87 18.02
N SER A 366 -4.24 9.10 19.11
CA SER A 366 -4.71 7.71 19.13
C SER A 366 -6.23 7.51 18.95
N SER A 367 -7.00 8.59 18.83
CA SER A 367 -8.41 8.53 18.43
C SER A 367 -8.61 8.67 16.92
N TYR A 368 -7.56 8.93 16.15
CA TYR A 368 -7.58 9.14 14.71
C TYR A 368 -8.50 10.30 14.26
N ASN A 369 -8.95 11.13 15.20
CA ASN A 369 -9.80 12.29 14.95
C ASN A 369 -9.30 13.48 15.79
N PRO A 370 -8.91 14.60 15.15
CA PRO A 370 -8.30 15.72 15.87
C PRO A 370 -9.26 16.39 16.88
N VAL A 371 -10.58 16.19 16.76
CA VAL A 371 -11.61 16.69 17.70
C VAL A 371 -11.60 15.95 19.03
N ASN A 372 -11.27 14.66 19.01
CA ASN A 372 -11.29 13.78 20.18
C ASN A 372 -9.89 13.28 20.53
N ALA A 373 -8.84 14.07 20.27
CA ALA A 373 -7.48 13.69 20.62
C ALA A 373 -7.36 13.39 22.13
N PRO A 374 -6.62 12.34 22.55
CA PRO A 374 -6.34 12.08 23.95
C PRO A 374 -5.77 13.30 24.68
N ALA A 375 -5.94 13.34 26.01
CA ALA A 375 -5.38 14.40 26.82
C ALA A 375 -3.85 14.42 26.73
N ILE A 376 -3.25 15.62 26.80
CA ILE A 376 -1.78 15.76 26.77
C ILE A 376 -1.19 15.04 27.99
N SER A 377 -0.37 14.03 27.71
CA SER A 377 0.42 13.25 28.67
C SER A 377 1.89 13.27 28.27
N ASN A 378 2.77 12.91 29.21
CA ASN A 378 4.22 12.93 29.01
C ASN A 378 4.73 11.67 28.29
N ASN A 379 4.06 11.21 27.24
CA ASN A 379 4.42 10.03 26.43
C ASN A 379 4.79 10.43 24.99
N LEU A 380 5.71 9.69 24.37
CA LEU A 380 6.06 9.80 22.95
C LEU A 380 5.95 8.40 22.34
N LEU A 381 4.97 8.20 21.46
CA LEU A 381 4.61 6.90 20.90
C LEU A 381 4.55 6.96 19.37
N HIS A 382 4.89 5.86 18.72
CA HIS A 382 4.92 5.70 17.27
C HIS A 382 4.43 4.30 16.87
N SER A 383 3.21 3.99 17.28
CA SER A 383 2.57 2.67 17.08
C SER A 383 1.11 2.83 16.65
N SER A 384 0.64 1.95 15.77
CA SER A 384 -0.78 1.83 15.38
C SER A 384 -1.64 1.35 16.55
N LYS A 385 -1.03 0.73 17.56
CA LYS A 385 -1.68 0.12 18.71
C LYS A 385 -1.71 1.04 19.94
N ALA A 386 -1.05 2.20 19.87
CA ALA A 386 -1.12 3.21 20.91
C ALA A 386 -2.55 3.73 21.06
N THR A 387 -3.04 3.84 22.30
CA THR A 387 -4.41 4.29 22.62
C THR A 387 -4.46 5.61 23.38
N ASN A 388 -3.31 6.13 23.82
CA ASN A 388 -3.22 7.25 24.75
C ASN A 388 -2.23 8.35 24.32
N PHE A 389 -1.85 8.42 23.04
CA PHE A 389 -1.02 9.52 22.54
C PHE A 389 -1.88 10.67 22.02
N HIS A 390 -1.56 11.90 22.42
CA HIS A 390 -2.33 13.10 22.11
C HIS A 390 -2.10 13.61 20.67
N GLY A 391 -1.11 13.08 19.97
CA GLY A 391 -0.75 13.45 18.60
C GLY A 391 -0.08 14.82 18.45
N PHE A 392 0.78 14.97 17.45
CA PHE A 392 1.44 16.25 17.17
C PHE A 392 0.47 17.40 16.86
N SER A 393 -0.74 17.10 16.34
CA SER A 393 -1.79 18.09 16.07
C SER A 393 -2.32 18.78 17.33
N SER A 394 -2.02 18.26 18.52
CA SER A 394 -2.31 18.94 19.79
C SER A 394 -1.33 20.08 20.12
N PHE A 395 -0.19 20.15 19.44
CA PHE A 395 0.83 21.18 19.60
C PHE A 395 1.07 22.00 18.33
N ILE A 396 0.88 21.39 17.17
CA ILE A 396 1.20 21.97 15.87
C ILE A 396 -0.08 22.23 15.08
N VAL A 397 -0.20 23.46 14.59
CA VAL A 397 -1.31 23.89 13.74
C VAL A 397 -1.14 23.30 12.35
N ALA A 398 -2.17 22.66 11.81
CA ALA A 398 -2.14 22.18 10.42
C ALA A 398 -2.07 23.38 9.45
N ARG A 399 -1.05 23.41 8.60
CA ARG A 399 -0.80 24.42 7.57
C ARG A 399 -1.19 23.89 6.19
N SER A 400 -1.33 24.79 5.22
CA SER A 400 -1.62 24.42 3.83
C SER A 400 -0.85 25.30 2.86
N SER A 401 -0.41 24.72 1.74
CA SER A 401 0.18 25.41 0.58
C SER A 401 -0.83 25.61 -0.56
N LEU A 402 -2.08 25.18 -0.37
CA LEU A 402 -3.16 25.27 -1.36
C LEU A 402 -3.74 26.69 -1.45
N THR A 403 -2.97 27.60 -2.03
CA THR A 403 -3.32 29.02 -2.16
C THR A 403 -2.92 29.54 -3.53
N CYS A 404 -3.80 30.31 -4.18
CA CYS A 404 -3.48 31.07 -5.38
C CYS A 404 -4.54 32.16 -5.64
N ASP A 405 -4.08 33.32 -6.15
CA ASP A 405 -4.93 34.41 -6.62
C ASP A 405 -5.49 34.14 -8.03
N ASP A 406 -4.78 33.36 -8.84
CA ASP A 406 -5.18 32.99 -10.20
C ASP A 406 -5.18 31.47 -10.41
N LEU A 407 -6.34 30.88 -10.14
CA LEU A 407 -6.62 29.44 -10.30
C LEU A 407 -6.35 28.90 -11.72
N ALA A 408 -6.30 29.74 -12.76
CA ALA A 408 -5.98 29.27 -14.12
C ALA A 408 -4.51 28.84 -14.26
N ASN A 409 -3.61 29.47 -13.49
CA ASN A 409 -2.18 29.20 -13.52
C ASN A 409 -1.74 28.19 -12.45
N ASP A 410 -2.61 27.83 -11.52
CA ASP A 410 -2.28 26.96 -10.38
C ASP A 410 -3.56 26.28 -9.84
N PRO A 411 -4.12 25.35 -10.63
CA PRO A 411 -5.32 24.63 -10.25
C PRO A 411 -5.04 23.69 -9.07
N PHE A 412 -6.09 23.38 -8.31
CA PHE A 412 -6.01 22.34 -7.30
C PHE A 412 -6.46 21.01 -7.90
N VAL A 413 -5.61 19.99 -7.86
CA VAL A 413 -5.93 18.62 -8.28
C VAL A 413 -5.33 17.63 -7.28
N THR A 414 -6.11 16.61 -6.92
CA THR A 414 -5.63 15.44 -6.19
C THR A 414 -6.37 14.20 -6.69
N TYR A 415 -5.63 13.14 -6.98
CA TYR A 415 -6.15 11.80 -7.24
C TYR A 415 -6.02 10.88 -6.01
N PHE A 416 -5.52 11.43 -4.88
CA PHE A 416 -5.16 10.70 -3.68
C PHE A 416 -4.07 9.65 -3.92
N ASN A 417 -3.17 9.92 -4.88
CA ASN A 417 -1.98 9.12 -5.13
C ASN A 417 -0.95 9.34 -4.01
N LEU A 418 -0.54 8.26 -3.34
CA LEU A 418 0.45 8.27 -2.25
C LEU A 418 1.90 8.30 -2.74
N GLY A 419 2.14 8.08 -4.04
CA GLY A 419 3.48 7.98 -4.62
C GLY A 419 4.02 6.55 -4.70
N ASN A 420 3.16 5.54 -4.57
CA ASN A 420 3.47 4.13 -4.82
C ASN A 420 2.25 3.36 -5.35
N GLY A 421 2.47 2.15 -5.87
CA GLY A 421 1.41 1.23 -6.24
C GLY A 421 1.93 -0.15 -6.65
N GLN A 422 1.04 -1.14 -6.66
CA GLN A 422 1.29 -2.47 -7.26
C GLN A 422 0.96 -2.52 -8.76
N PHE A 423 0.29 -1.48 -9.24
CA PHE A 423 -0.08 -1.22 -10.61
C PHE A 423 -0.09 0.30 -10.84
N PHE A 424 -0.10 0.70 -12.10
CA PHE A 424 -0.32 2.07 -12.52
C PHE A 424 -1.61 2.17 -13.35
N ASN A 425 -2.58 2.93 -12.85
CA ASN A 425 -3.81 3.24 -13.55
C ASN A 425 -3.75 4.61 -14.23
N VAL A 426 -4.39 4.72 -15.39
CA VAL A 426 -4.68 6.00 -16.07
C VAL A 426 -6.15 5.99 -16.51
N GLY A 427 -6.92 6.94 -16.00
CA GLY A 427 -8.35 7.00 -16.31
C GLY A 427 -9.13 5.81 -15.76
N GLY A 428 -8.72 5.27 -14.60
CA GLY A 428 -9.36 4.13 -13.95
C GLY A 428 -9.03 2.77 -14.56
N LYS A 429 -8.05 2.70 -15.48
CA LYS A 429 -7.63 1.47 -16.16
C LYS A 429 -6.16 1.21 -15.93
N THR A 430 -5.80 -0.01 -15.60
CA THR A 430 -4.40 -0.44 -15.46
C THR A 430 -3.69 -0.39 -16.80
N THR A 431 -2.67 0.45 -16.90
CA THR A 431 -1.78 0.53 -18.06
C THR A 431 -0.48 -0.22 -17.83
N PHE A 432 -0.10 -0.42 -16.57
CA PHE A 432 1.11 -1.14 -16.20
C PHE A 432 0.89 -1.90 -14.90
N ASN A 433 1.17 -3.20 -14.89
CA ASN A 433 0.84 -4.09 -13.77
C ASN A 433 2.09 -4.51 -12.98
N ASN A 434 2.98 -3.55 -12.74
CA ASN A 434 4.18 -3.76 -11.91
C ASN A 434 4.17 -2.80 -10.72
N GLU A 435 4.90 -3.19 -9.67
CA GLU A 435 5.17 -2.32 -8.53
C GLU A 435 6.00 -1.10 -8.93
N TRP A 436 5.71 0.03 -8.27
CA TRP A 436 6.43 1.28 -8.50
C TRP A 436 6.38 2.19 -7.27
N TYR A 437 7.38 3.07 -7.18
CA TYR A 437 7.49 4.14 -6.20
C TYR A 437 8.08 5.39 -6.83
N ASN A 438 7.45 6.52 -6.59
CA ASN A 438 7.98 7.84 -6.85
C ASN A 438 7.24 8.88 -5.99
N ILE A 439 7.83 9.26 -4.86
CA ILE A 439 7.19 10.21 -3.94
C ILE A 439 6.98 11.61 -4.56
N GLY A 440 7.73 11.95 -5.61
CA GLY A 440 7.58 13.23 -6.33
C GLY A 440 6.20 13.41 -6.97
N ILE A 441 5.53 12.31 -7.35
CA ILE A 441 4.17 12.34 -7.90
C ILE A 441 3.07 12.17 -6.85
N GLN A 442 3.41 12.14 -5.56
CA GLN A 442 2.42 12.13 -4.50
C GLN A 442 1.53 13.39 -4.59
N ASP A 443 0.22 13.20 -4.48
CA ASP A 443 -0.75 14.27 -4.59
C ASP A 443 -0.80 15.20 -3.36
N TYR A 444 -1.58 16.27 -3.47
CA TYR A 444 -2.03 16.95 -2.26
C TYR A 444 -2.95 16.03 -1.46
N LEU A 445 -2.51 15.65 -0.27
CA LEU A 445 -3.27 14.79 0.64
C LEU A 445 -4.08 15.63 1.66
N PRO A 446 -5.13 15.06 2.27
CA PRO A 446 -6.01 15.80 3.19
C PRO A 446 -5.24 16.51 4.30
N THR A 447 -5.61 17.77 4.56
CA THR A 447 -5.01 18.59 5.63
C THR A 447 -5.25 17.98 7.02
N TRP A 448 -6.41 17.34 7.20
CA TRP A 448 -6.83 16.70 8.45
C TRP A 448 -7.18 15.22 8.21
N ARG A 449 -6.64 14.31 9.04
CA ARG A 449 -6.87 12.86 8.93
C ARG A 449 -7.20 12.24 10.29
N TRP A 450 -8.46 11.94 10.62
CA TRP A 450 -9.68 12.28 9.87
C TRP A 450 -10.65 13.08 10.74
N TRP A 451 -10.99 14.28 10.27
CA TRP A 451 -11.92 15.17 10.97
C TRP A 451 -13.36 14.80 10.60
N TRP A 452 -13.88 13.78 11.28
CA TRP A 452 -15.25 13.30 11.17
C TRP A 452 -16.15 13.93 12.23
N THR A 453 -17.27 14.50 11.80
CA THR A 453 -18.24 15.16 12.67
C THR A 453 -19.68 14.97 12.21
N LYS A 454 -20.64 15.02 13.14
CA LYS A 454 -22.10 15.00 12.90
C LYS A 454 -22.64 16.34 12.40
N SER A 455 -21.87 17.41 12.58
CA SER A 455 -22.17 18.76 12.13
C SER A 455 -20.95 19.39 11.48
N PHE A 456 -21.15 20.22 10.45
CA PHE A 456 -20.07 20.82 9.69
C PHE A 456 -19.11 21.62 10.59
N MET A 457 -17.81 21.28 10.55
CA MET A 457 -16.76 21.87 11.39
C MET A 457 -17.03 21.79 12.91
N GLY A 458 -17.64 20.70 13.38
CA GLY A 458 -17.76 20.42 14.81
C GLY A 458 -16.38 20.37 15.50
N LYS A 459 -16.30 20.91 16.72
CA LYS A 459 -15.02 21.05 17.46
C LYS A 459 -15.05 20.48 18.87
N ASP A 460 -16.20 19.99 19.30
CA ASP A 460 -16.40 19.38 20.61
C ASP A 460 -16.61 17.87 20.46
N ALA A 461 -16.25 17.12 21.51
CA ALA A 461 -16.36 15.66 21.50
C ALA A 461 -17.78 15.15 21.20
N SER A 462 -18.83 15.92 21.51
CA SER A 462 -20.22 15.52 21.21
C SER A 462 -20.55 15.57 19.71
N SER A 463 -19.80 16.36 18.95
CA SER A 463 -19.91 16.46 17.50
C SER A 463 -19.20 15.34 16.75
N VAL A 464 -18.39 14.50 17.39
CA VAL A 464 -17.65 13.41 16.73
C VAL A 464 -18.61 12.38 16.12
N SER A 465 -18.28 11.92 14.92
CA SER A 465 -18.92 10.77 14.27
C SER A 465 -17.88 9.65 14.12
N GLU A 466 -18.29 8.43 14.47
CA GLU A 466 -17.53 7.18 14.30
C GLU A 466 -18.23 6.27 13.29
N ASP A 467 -19.24 6.81 12.59
CA ASP A 467 -20.17 6.07 11.73
C ASP A 467 -19.51 5.63 10.41
N LEU A 468 -18.54 6.44 9.93
CA LEU A 468 -17.80 6.23 8.70
C LEU A 468 -16.30 6.22 8.98
N THR A 469 -15.59 5.41 8.21
CA THR A 469 -14.13 5.37 8.16
C THR A 469 -13.64 5.97 6.85
N ALA A 470 -12.50 6.66 6.91
CA ALA A 470 -11.75 7.10 5.74
C ALA A 470 -10.36 6.47 5.78
N GLU A 471 -9.90 5.93 4.67
CA GLU A 471 -8.55 5.36 4.54
C GLU A 471 -8.04 5.48 3.11
N PHE A 472 -6.72 5.50 2.93
CA PHE A 472 -6.15 5.29 1.60
C PHE A 472 -6.22 3.80 1.24
N THR A 473 -6.49 3.50 -0.02
CA THR A 473 -6.50 2.13 -0.53
C THR A 473 -5.74 2.04 -1.85
N TRP A 474 -5.21 0.84 -2.10
CA TRP A 474 -4.58 0.43 -3.36
C TRP A 474 -5.43 -0.63 -4.09
N ASP A 475 -6.70 -0.82 -3.68
CA ASP A 475 -7.61 -1.77 -4.33
C ASP A 475 -7.97 -1.34 -5.77
N ASP A 476 -7.97 -0.03 -6.04
CA ASP A 476 -8.23 0.61 -7.35
C ASP A 476 -7.67 2.05 -7.31
N ALA A 477 -7.53 2.70 -8.46
CA ALA A 477 -7.16 4.11 -8.57
C ALA A 477 -7.65 4.72 -9.89
N TRP A 478 -8.02 6.01 -9.88
CA TRP A 478 -8.28 6.74 -11.12
C TRP A 478 -6.97 7.06 -11.86
N PHE A 479 -5.93 7.43 -11.12
CA PHE A 479 -4.60 7.71 -11.63
C PHE A 479 -3.54 7.24 -10.62
N GLY A 480 -2.48 6.60 -11.09
CA GLY A 480 -1.43 6.05 -10.23
C GLY A 480 -1.86 4.75 -9.56
N GLY A 481 -1.61 4.60 -8.26
CA GLY A 481 -1.71 3.30 -7.56
C GLY A 481 -2.64 3.32 -6.35
N SER A 482 -3.12 4.48 -5.92
CA SER A 482 -3.98 4.61 -4.74
C SER A 482 -5.09 5.62 -4.92
N CYS A 483 -6.15 5.47 -4.12
CA CYS A 483 -7.23 6.43 -4.00
C CYS A 483 -7.75 6.53 -2.55
N LEU A 484 -8.73 7.39 -2.29
CA LEU A 484 -9.39 7.48 -0.98
C LEU A 484 -10.62 6.56 -0.91
N GLN A 485 -10.74 5.76 0.14
CA GLN A 485 -11.91 4.94 0.43
C GLN A 485 -12.69 5.52 1.60
N ILE A 486 -14.02 5.53 1.49
CA ILE A 486 -14.94 5.82 2.57
C ILE A 486 -15.89 4.63 2.74
N SER A 487 -16.08 4.16 3.97
CA SER A 487 -16.96 3.02 4.26
C SER A 487 -17.69 3.15 5.58
N GLY A 488 -18.88 2.55 5.68
CA GLY A 488 -19.69 2.50 6.90
C GLY A 488 -21.10 3.05 6.73
N GLN A 489 -21.82 3.17 7.84
CA GLN A 489 -23.23 3.55 7.87
C GLN A 489 -23.46 4.79 8.72
N THR A 490 -24.09 5.81 8.14
CA THR A 490 -24.51 7.04 8.81
C THR A 490 -25.84 7.57 8.26
N ASP A 491 -26.62 8.17 9.15
CA ASP A 491 -27.72 9.07 8.78
C ASP A 491 -27.16 10.40 8.25
N ALA A 492 -26.12 10.93 8.89
CA ALA A 492 -25.42 12.15 8.49
C ALA A 492 -24.02 12.26 9.13
N ALA A 493 -22.98 12.38 8.30
CA ALA A 493 -21.62 12.68 8.74
C ALA A 493 -20.92 13.65 7.77
N TYR A 494 -19.98 14.44 8.29
CA TYR A 494 -19.17 15.38 7.55
C TYR A 494 -17.69 15.03 7.69
N LEU A 495 -16.97 15.04 6.57
CA LEU A 495 -15.53 14.88 6.48
C LEU A 495 -14.89 16.19 6.03
N GLN A 496 -14.11 16.83 6.89
CA GLN A 496 -13.33 18.01 6.52
C GLN A 496 -11.97 17.57 5.95
N LEU A 497 -11.68 17.90 4.69
CA LEU A 497 -10.52 17.38 3.97
C LEU A 497 -9.41 18.42 3.81
N PHE A 498 -9.66 19.49 3.05
CA PHE A 498 -8.62 20.42 2.62
C PHE A 498 -8.83 21.83 3.15
N LYS A 499 -7.78 22.41 3.72
CA LYS A 499 -7.68 23.85 3.95
C LYS A 499 -7.14 24.51 2.68
N THR A 500 -7.88 25.46 2.12
CA THR A 500 -7.55 26.11 0.84
C THR A 500 -7.61 27.63 0.97
N LYS A 501 -7.02 28.37 0.02
CA LYS A 501 -7.17 29.82 -0.11
C LYS A 501 -7.17 30.18 -1.60
N TYR A 502 -8.26 29.82 -2.27
CA TYR A 502 -8.45 30.07 -3.70
C TYR A 502 -9.53 31.13 -3.92
N ALA A 503 -9.19 32.20 -4.63
CA ALA A 503 -10.17 33.17 -5.09
C ALA A 503 -11.03 32.54 -6.20
N THR A 504 -12.33 32.35 -5.94
CA THR A 504 -13.22 31.65 -6.88
C THR A 504 -14.08 32.61 -7.69
N ALA A 505 -14.36 32.24 -8.93
CA ALA A 505 -15.12 33.00 -9.90
C ALA A 505 -16.24 32.15 -10.51
N SER A 506 -17.24 32.82 -11.10
CA SER A 506 -18.31 32.13 -11.81
C SER A 506 -17.76 31.22 -12.91
N ASN A 507 -18.28 29.99 -12.98
CA ASN A 507 -17.88 28.90 -13.90
C ASN A 507 -16.51 28.24 -13.61
N ASP A 508 -15.83 28.57 -12.51
CA ASP A 508 -14.82 27.65 -11.98
C ASP A 508 -15.49 26.29 -11.72
N LYS A 509 -14.73 25.19 -11.83
CA LYS A 509 -15.28 23.84 -11.73
C LYS A 509 -14.71 23.12 -10.52
N LEU A 510 -15.60 22.72 -9.62
CA LEU A 510 -15.31 21.78 -8.54
C LEU A 510 -15.69 20.37 -8.99
N THR A 511 -14.73 19.48 -9.10
CA THR A 511 -14.88 18.15 -9.69
C THR A 511 -14.68 17.08 -8.64
N ILE A 512 -15.46 16.01 -8.70
CA ILE A 512 -15.20 14.75 -7.99
C ILE A 512 -15.33 13.57 -8.93
N ARG A 513 -14.40 12.61 -8.82
CA ARG A 513 -14.56 11.28 -9.40
C ARG A 513 -14.71 10.24 -8.31
N TYR A 514 -15.74 9.41 -8.42
CA TYR A 514 -16.01 8.37 -7.43
C TYR A 514 -16.46 7.06 -8.05
N LYS A 515 -16.33 5.96 -7.31
CA LYS A 515 -16.81 4.62 -7.70
C LYS A 515 -17.44 3.96 -6.47
N VAL A 516 -18.73 3.65 -6.52
CA VAL A 516 -19.40 2.94 -5.42
C VAL A 516 -19.14 1.45 -5.58
N VAL A 517 -18.48 0.84 -4.60
CA VAL A 517 -18.06 -0.56 -4.62
C VAL A 517 -19.15 -1.46 -4.05
N SER A 518 -19.83 -1.02 -3.00
CA SER A 518 -20.93 -1.74 -2.35
C SER A 518 -21.88 -0.78 -1.65
N GLY A 519 -23.10 -1.26 -1.37
CA GLY A 519 -24.13 -0.49 -0.69
C GLY A 519 -24.68 0.71 -1.48
N SER A 520 -25.30 1.64 -0.74
CA SER A 520 -25.87 2.86 -1.29
C SER A 520 -25.74 4.05 -0.34
N GLY A 521 -25.77 5.27 -0.86
CA GLY A 521 -25.62 6.48 -0.05
C GLY A 521 -25.80 7.79 -0.81
N THR A 522 -25.88 8.92 -0.10
CA THR A 522 -25.93 10.26 -0.71
C THR A 522 -24.68 11.04 -0.33
N MET A 523 -24.09 11.73 -1.31
CA MET A 523 -22.90 12.57 -1.14
C MET A 523 -23.18 14.01 -1.56
N ALA A 524 -22.60 14.96 -0.83
CA ALA A 524 -22.65 16.38 -1.15
C ALA A 524 -21.31 17.05 -0.82
N TRP A 525 -20.98 18.11 -1.55
CA TRP A 525 -19.97 19.07 -1.15
C TRP A 525 -20.40 19.75 0.14
N ALA A 526 -19.46 19.94 1.06
CA ALA A 526 -19.62 20.73 2.27
C ALA A 526 -18.40 21.67 2.41
N CYS A 527 -18.58 22.92 2.00
CA CYS A 527 -17.50 23.91 1.87
C CYS A 527 -17.72 25.12 2.79
N THR A 528 -16.69 25.95 2.93
CA THR A 528 -16.82 27.30 3.53
C THR A 528 -15.86 28.28 2.88
N THR A 529 -16.10 29.57 3.07
CA THR A 529 -15.26 30.65 2.53
C THR A 529 -14.64 31.47 3.66
N GLU A 530 -13.55 32.17 3.37
CA GLU A 530 -12.84 33.02 4.33
C GLU A 530 -13.78 34.04 4.99
N GLU A 531 -14.68 34.63 4.21
CA GLU A 531 -15.67 35.62 4.66
C GLU A 531 -16.68 35.02 5.64
N ARG A 532 -16.99 33.72 5.50
CA ARG A 532 -17.94 33.02 6.38
C ARG A 532 -17.32 32.50 7.66
N LEU A 533 -16.01 32.22 7.66
CA LEU A 533 -15.31 31.66 8.82
C LEU A 533 -15.48 32.52 10.08
N GLY A 534 -15.53 33.84 9.93
CA GLY A 534 -15.73 34.82 11.01
C GLY A 534 -17.18 35.23 11.26
N SER A 535 -18.13 34.72 10.49
CA SER A 535 -19.54 35.12 10.57
C SER A 535 -20.30 34.38 11.69
N THR A 536 -21.38 35.00 12.19
CA THR A 536 -22.30 34.40 13.18
C THR A 536 -23.38 33.52 12.53
N GLY A 537 -23.47 33.49 11.21
CA GLY A 537 -24.42 32.69 10.45
C GLY A 537 -23.92 31.26 10.16
N SER A 538 -24.64 30.53 9.30
CA SER A 538 -24.18 29.22 8.84
C SER A 538 -22.88 29.35 8.05
N LYS A 539 -21.87 28.60 8.50
CA LYS A 539 -20.56 28.49 7.83
C LYS A 539 -20.61 27.53 6.63
N GLU A 540 -21.53 26.56 6.65
CA GLU A 540 -21.67 25.54 5.63
C GLU A 540 -22.25 26.11 4.33
N ILE A 541 -21.61 25.77 3.21
CA ILE A 541 -22.13 25.93 1.86
C ILE A 541 -22.12 24.53 1.23
N SER A 542 -23.31 24.00 0.91
CA SER A 542 -23.44 22.63 0.45
C SER A 542 -24.12 22.52 -0.90
N ARG A 543 -23.70 21.50 -1.66
CA ARG A 543 -24.26 21.17 -2.97
C ARG A 543 -24.22 19.66 -3.18
N SER A 544 -25.35 19.07 -3.58
CA SER A 544 -25.41 17.62 -3.85
C SER A 544 -24.45 17.23 -4.98
N ILE A 545 -23.73 16.14 -4.76
CA ILE A 545 -22.89 15.46 -5.76
C ILE A 545 -23.72 14.36 -6.41
N VAL A 546 -24.27 13.47 -5.59
CA VAL A 546 -25.12 12.36 -6.01
C VAL A 546 -26.10 12.00 -4.89
N SER A 547 -27.33 11.63 -5.26
CA SER A 547 -28.37 11.13 -4.35
C SER A 547 -28.62 9.64 -4.60
N ASN A 548 -28.61 8.84 -3.53
CA ASN A 548 -28.82 7.39 -3.59
C ASN A 548 -27.90 6.70 -4.62
N ALA A 549 -26.61 7.03 -4.57
CA ALA A 549 -25.58 6.39 -5.38
C ALA A 549 -25.63 4.88 -5.14
N ALA A 550 -25.75 4.10 -6.21
CA ALA A 550 -25.68 2.65 -6.21
C ALA A 550 -24.33 2.19 -6.77
N VAL A 551 -24.04 0.89 -6.66
CA VAL A 551 -22.82 0.26 -7.17
C VAL A 551 -22.56 0.61 -8.64
N THR A 552 -21.31 0.90 -8.97
CA THR A 552 -20.87 1.29 -10.31
C THR A 552 -19.59 0.56 -10.72
N ASP A 553 -19.53 0.05 -11.95
CA ASP A 553 -18.31 -0.57 -12.49
C ASP A 553 -17.25 0.48 -12.87
N ASP A 554 -17.69 1.57 -13.50
CA ASP A 554 -16.85 2.68 -13.95
C ASP A 554 -16.79 3.83 -12.95
N TRP A 555 -15.69 4.57 -13.00
CA TRP A 555 -15.53 5.84 -12.28
C TRP A 555 -16.53 6.90 -12.78
N GLN A 556 -17.38 7.37 -11.88
CA GLN A 556 -18.36 8.42 -12.13
C GLN A 556 -17.71 9.79 -12.00
N LEU A 557 -18.08 10.72 -12.90
CA LEU A 557 -17.61 12.10 -12.90
C LEU A 557 -18.76 13.06 -12.55
N VAL A 558 -18.52 13.93 -11.57
CA VAL A 558 -19.42 15.06 -11.29
C VAL A 558 -18.63 16.37 -11.31
N GLU A 559 -18.96 17.23 -12.27
CA GLU A 559 -18.48 18.62 -12.33
C GLU A 559 -19.55 19.56 -11.78
N THR A 560 -19.26 20.24 -10.68
CA THR A 560 -20.11 21.26 -10.07
C THR A 560 -19.60 22.65 -10.41
N PRO A 561 -20.35 23.48 -11.16
CA PRO A 561 -19.92 24.85 -11.45
C PRO A 561 -19.95 25.72 -10.19
N VAL A 562 -19.05 26.70 -10.09
CA VAL A 562 -19.09 27.76 -9.10
C VAL A 562 -20.05 28.86 -9.58
N GLY A 563 -20.98 29.24 -8.72
CA GLY A 563 -22.03 30.21 -9.01
C GLY A 563 -23.18 29.66 -9.87
N GLY A 564 -24.16 30.51 -10.14
CA GLY A 564 -25.37 30.13 -10.90
C GLY A 564 -26.34 29.21 -10.13
N ARG A 565 -27.52 28.96 -10.71
CA ARG A 565 -28.60 28.19 -10.02
C ARG A 565 -28.22 26.73 -9.75
N GLN A 566 -27.42 26.14 -10.62
CA GLN A 566 -27.01 24.74 -10.54
C GLN A 566 -25.65 24.53 -9.88
N GLY A 567 -24.98 25.60 -9.47
CA GLY A 567 -23.65 25.54 -8.90
C GLY A 567 -23.61 25.65 -7.38
N ILE A 568 -22.38 25.68 -6.87
CA ILE A 568 -22.06 25.99 -5.48
C ILE A 568 -21.87 27.50 -5.32
N ALA A 569 -22.55 28.10 -4.33
CA ALA A 569 -22.64 29.55 -4.17
C ALA A 569 -21.42 30.14 -3.44
N ILE A 570 -20.27 30.13 -4.11
CA ILE A 570 -19.00 30.69 -3.65
C ILE A 570 -18.40 31.71 -4.64
N ASP A 571 -19.11 32.07 -5.71
CA ASP A 571 -18.58 33.02 -6.70
C ASP A 571 -18.20 34.37 -6.08
N GLY A 572 -17.00 34.85 -6.40
CA GLY A 572 -16.45 36.10 -5.86
C GLY A 572 -15.97 36.01 -4.41
N ALA A 573 -15.89 34.80 -3.83
CA ALA A 573 -15.40 34.54 -2.49
C ALA A 573 -14.10 33.72 -2.49
N THR A 574 -13.38 33.74 -1.38
CA THR A 574 -12.18 32.92 -1.17
C THR A 574 -12.53 31.60 -0.52
N LEU A 575 -12.42 30.48 -1.26
CA LEU A 575 -12.71 29.14 -0.76
C LEU A 575 -11.68 28.74 0.31
N ALA A 576 -12.16 28.50 1.54
CA ALA A 576 -11.32 28.27 2.71
C ALA A 576 -11.23 26.79 3.13
N LEU A 577 -12.28 26.01 2.86
CA LEU A 577 -12.36 24.60 3.19
C LEU A 577 -13.15 23.82 2.14
N ILE A 578 -12.59 22.68 1.71
CA ILE A 578 -13.30 21.65 0.93
C ILE A 578 -13.53 20.43 1.83
N GLY A 579 -14.77 19.97 1.88
CA GLY A 579 -15.18 18.78 2.62
C GLY A 579 -16.36 18.10 1.95
N LEU A 580 -16.73 16.94 2.50
CA LEU A 580 -17.82 16.10 2.02
C LEU A 580 -18.85 15.87 3.12
N LYS A 581 -20.09 15.71 2.72
CA LYS A 581 -21.21 15.30 3.57
C LYS A 581 -21.80 14.00 3.03
N PHE A 582 -21.97 13.03 3.90
CA PHE A 582 -22.59 11.74 3.63
C PHE A 582 -23.91 11.64 4.39
N THR A 583 -24.96 11.14 3.76
CA THR A 583 -26.25 10.91 4.40
C THR A 583 -26.91 9.63 3.88
N ASN A 584 -27.70 8.96 4.73
CA ASN A 584 -28.47 7.76 4.39
C ASN A 584 -27.61 6.69 3.69
N THR A 585 -26.46 6.38 4.28
CA THR A 585 -25.58 5.31 3.77
C THR A 585 -26.04 3.96 4.33
N SER A 586 -25.94 2.87 3.56
CA SER A 586 -26.26 1.52 4.02
C SER A 586 -25.11 0.91 4.84
N SER A 587 -25.39 -0.20 5.56
CA SER A 587 -24.39 -0.91 6.39
C SER A 587 -23.16 -1.39 5.64
N ASP A 588 -23.32 -1.69 4.36
CA ASP A 588 -22.29 -2.17 3.43
C ASP A 588 -21.77 -1.06 2.49
N PHE A 589 -22.10 0.22 2.73
CA PHE A 589 -21.67 1.30 1.85
C PHE A 589 -20.14 1.42 1.82
N LYS A 590 -19.57 1.32 0.62
CA LYS A 590 -18.15 1.56 0.32
C LYS A 590 -18.04 2.36 -0.96
N VAL A 591 -17.33 3.49 -0.92
CA VAL A 591 -17.07 4.34 -2.08
C VAL A 591 -15.61 4.70 -2.17
N LEU A 592 -15.06 4.65 -3.38
CA LEU A 592 -13.72 5.13 -3.72
C LEU A 592 -13.82 6.53 -4.32
N ILE A 593 -12.88 7.40 -3.99
CA ILE A 593 -12.76 8.76 -4.52
C ILE A 593 -11.38 8.89 -5.15
N GLY A 594 -11.36 9.04 -6.46
CA GLY A 594 -10.16 9.03 -7.29
C GLY A 594 -9.81 10.40 -7.86
N GLU A 595 -10.64 11.42 -7.64
CA GLU A 595 -10.31 12.81 -7.96
C GLU A 595 -11.08 13.77 -7.06
N ILE A 596 -10.42 14.80 -6.54
CA ILE A 596 -11.04 16.09 -6.23
C ILE A 596 -10.22 17.19 -6.91
N SER A 597 -10.88 18.07 -7.67
CA SER A 597 -10.18 19.19 -8.30
C SER A 597 -11.00 20.48 -8.29
N LEU A 598 -10.30 21.62 -8.27
CA LEU A 598 -10.84 22.96 -8.48
C LEU A 598 -10.03 23.63 -9.59
N THR A 599 -10.69 23.92 -10.72
CA THR A 599 -10.05 24.41 -11.95
C THR A 599 -10.75 25.63 -12.52
N ARG A 600 -9.98 26.50 -13.21
CA ARG A 600 -10.48 27.65 -13.97
C ARG A 600 -10.06 27.54 -15.43
N GLY A 601 -11.04 27.38 -16.31
CA GLY A 601 -10.78 27.22 -17.74
C GLY A 601 -9.98 25.95 -18.03
N THR A 602 -9.05 26.05 -18.98
CA THR A 602 -8.19 24.95 -19.43
C THR A 602 -6.75 25.43 -19.37
N SER A 603 -5.87 24.67 -18.72
CA SER A 603 -4.44 25.01 -18.67
C SER A 603 -3.77 24.85 -20.03
N VAL A 604 -2.70 25.61 -20.25
CA VAL A 604 -1.91 25.56 -21.48
C VAL A 604 -1.28 24.17 -21.65
N THR A 605 -1.40 23.58 -22.84
CA THR A 605 -0.69 22.35 -23.19
C THR A 605 0.82 22.60 -23.20
N PRO A 606 1.63 21.83 -22.45
CA PRO A 606 3.08 21.96 -22.47
C PRO A 606 3.70 21.70 -23.84
N SER A 607 4.93 22.17 -24.03
CA SER A 607 5.76 21.70 -25.14
C SER A 607 6.21 20.26 -24.90
N ALA A 608 6.47 19.52 -25.98
CA ALA A 608 7.02 18.16 -25.84
C ALA A 608 8.44 18.20 -25.24
N PRO A 609 8.79 17.26 -24.36
CA PRO A 609 10.15 17.15 -23.81
C PRO A 609 11.20 16.87 -24.91
N VAL A 610 12.48 17.02 -24.60
CA VAL A 610 13.59 16.60 -25.47
C VAL A 610 14.40 15.55 -24.74
N ILE A 611 14.38 14.30 -25.22
CA ILE A 611 15.18 13.23 -24.63
C ILE A 611 16.66 13.49 -24.93
N THR A 612 17.46 13.55 -23.87
CA THR A 612 18.91 13.79 -23.92
C THR A 612 19.69 12.50 -23.72
N SER A 613 19.10 11.51 -23.03
CA SER A 613 19.66 10.18 -22.86
C SER A 613 18.55 9.15 -22.66
N SER A 614 18.75 7.96 -23.21
CA SER A 614 17.93 6.77 -22.93
C SER A 614 18.84 5.55 -22.89
N LYS A 615 18.56 4.60 -22.00
CA LYS A 615 19.34 3.36 -21.85
C LYS A 615 18.43 2.19 -21.53
N SER A 616 18.75 1.03 -22.08
CA SER A 616 18.30 -0.27 -21.58
C SER A 616 19.36 -0.83 -20.64
N LEU A 617 18.94 -1.20 -19.45
CA LEU A 617 19.84 -1.58 -18.35
C LEU A 617 19.90 -3.10 -18.16
N GLY A 618 18.80 -3.80 -18.43
CA GLY A 618 18.69 -5.24 -18.27
C GLY A 618 17.35 -5.77 -18.76
N SER A 619 17.20 -7.08 -18.83
CA SER A 619 15.96 -7.72 -19.26
C SER A 619 15.83 -9.14 -18.74
N ASN A 620 14.60 -9.56 -18.45
CA ASN A 620 14.24 -10.93 -18.12
C ASN A 620 12.88 -11.27 -18.77
N TYR A 621 12.34 -12.46 -18.51
CA TYR A 621 11.07 -12.90 -19.11
C TYR A 621 9.85 -12.03 -18.73
N LYS A 622 9.96 -11.18 -17.70
CA LYS A 622 8.90 -10.25 -17.28
C LYS A 622 9.02 -8.87 -17.93
N GLY A 623 10.10 -8.58 -18.65
CA GLY A 623 10.25 -7.33 -19.40
C GLY A 623 11.65 -6.75 -19.44
N VAL A 624 11.73 -5.46 -19.79
CA VAL A 624 12.99 -4.72 -20.01
C VAL A 624 13.11 -3.52 -19.09
N ASP A 625 14.27 -3.34 -18.48
CA ASP A 625 14.57 -2.21 -17.60
C ASP A 625 15.10 -1.03 -18.42
N LEU A 626 14.49 0.15 -18.27
CA LEU A 626 14.75 1.33 -19.09
C LEU A 626 14.93 2.60 -18.25
N LYS A 627 15.94 3.40 -18.59
CA LYS A 627 16.24 4.71 -17.98
C LYS A 627 16.15 5.81 -19.02
N VAL A 628 15.60 6.97 -18.65
CA VAL A 628 15.49 8.15 -19.53
C VAL A 628 15.87 9.42 -18.78
N ILE A 629 16.54 10.33 -19.48
CA ILE A 629 16.83 11.71 -19.07
C ILE A 629 16.38 12.62 -20.20
N PHE A 630 15.75 13.73 -19.85
CA PHE A 630 15.18 14.66 -20.81
C PHE A 630 15.26 16.08 -20.30
N ASP A 631 15.02 17.05 -21.18
CA ASP A 631 14.94 18.47 -20.86
C ASP A 631 13.62 19.06 -21.38
N MET A 632 13.24 20.22 -20.84
CA MET A 632 12.17 21.05 -21.36
C MET A 632 12.71 22.34 -21.96
N ALA A 633 12.19 22.73 -23.12
CA ALA A 633 12.51 24.02 -23.72
C ALA A 633 12.05 25.16 -22.78
N SER A 634 12.97 26.05 -22.43
CA SER A 634 12.72 27.16 -21.50
C SER A 634 13.57 28.38 -21.86
N GLU A 635 13.01 29.57 -21.64
CA GLU A 635 13.75 30.85 -21.74
C GLU A 635 14.45 31.22 -20.43
N LYS A 636 14.27 30.44 -19.36
CA LYS A 636 14.91 30.66 -18.04
C LYS A 636 16.26 29.94 -17.93
N THR A 637 17.13 30.46 -17.07
CA THR A 637 18.56 30.10 -17.01
C THR A 637 19.02 29.37 -15.73
N ASP A 638 18.10 28.81 -14.94
CA ASP A 638 18.29 27.85 -13.81
C ASP A 638 17.86 28.32 -12.40
N PRO A 639 17.23 27.43 -11.59
CA PRO A 639 16.62 26.18 -12.03
C PRO A 639 15.34 26.46 -12.85
N VAL A 640 15.06 25.59 -13.81
CA VAL A 640 13.75 25.60 -14.50
C VAL A 640 12.82 24.65 -13.76
N TYR A 641 11.71 25.19 -13.27
CA TYR A 641 10.67 24.43 -12.59
C TYR A 641 9.59 23.97 -13.58
N ASN A 642 8.88 22.89 -13.27
CA ASN A 642 7.83 22.34 -14.14
C ASN A 642 6.73 23.38 -14.44
N ALA A 643 6.33 24.18 -13.45
CA ALA A 643 5.36 25.25 -13.63
C ALA A 643 5.82 26.35 -14.62
N ASP A 644 7.13 26.55 -14.80
CA ASP A 644 7.66 27.54 -15.76
C ASP A 644 7.51 27.09 -17.22
N VAL A 645 7.29 25.80 -17.43
CA VAL A 645 7.05 25.16 -18.73
C VAL A 645 5.64 24.57 -18.80
N ASN A 646 4.70 25.13 -18.01
CA ASN A 646 3.28 24.78 -17.94
C ASN A 646 3.00 23.31 -17.57
N THR A 647 3.95 22.62 -16.95
CA THR A 647 3.89 21.17 -16.69
C THR A 647 3.62 20.89 -15.22
N TRP A 648 2.76 19.91 -14.95
CA TRP A 648 2.57 19.36 -13.60
C TRP A 648 3.55 18.20 -13.34
N TYR A 649 3.48 17.18 -14.20
CA TYR A 649 4.32 15.99 -14.16
C TYR A 649 4.52 15.46 -15.59
N PHE A 650 5.36 14.44 -15.72
CA PHE A 650 5.64 13.75 -16.97
C PHE A 650 5.12 12.32 -16.92
N LYS A 651 4.53 11.84 -18.01
CA LYS A 651 4.20 10.42 -18.18
C LYS A 651 5.33 9.75 -18.94
N VAL A 652 5.67 8.53 -18.51
CA VAL A 652 6.75 7.74 -19.07
C VAL A 652 6.14 6.55 -19.80
N TYR A 653 6.49 6.44 -21.07
CA TYR A 653 5.98 5.44 -21.99
C TYR A 653 7.09 4.50 -22.43
N THR A 654 6.72 3.29 -22.81
CA THR A 654 7.61 2.34 -23.49
C THR A 654 6.93 1.83 -24.75
N GLN A 655 7.73 1.47 -25.73
CA GLN A 655 7.22 0.93 -26.99
C GLN A 655 8.23 -0.02 -27.62
N GLN A 656 7.80 -1.25 -27.87
CA GLN A 656 8.46 -2.20 -28.75
C GLN A 656 8.15 -1.86 -30.22
N GLU A 657 9.06 -2.16 -31.15
CA GLU A 657 8.80 -2.03 -32.59
C GLU A 657 7.47 -2.70 -32.96
N ASP A 658 6.65 -2.00 -33.76
CA ASP A 658 5.33 -2.44 -34.23
C ASP A 658 4.25 -2.69 -33.16
N ALA A 659 4.52 -2.41 -31.87
CA ALA A 659 3.55 -2.48 -30.78
C ALA A 659 2.96 -1.11 -30.39
N GLU A 660 1.80 -1.12 -29.73
CA GLU A 660 1.21 0.09 -29.15
C GLU A 660 2.02 0.61 -27.95
N PRO A 661 2.15 1.93 -27.76
CA PRO A 661 2.79 2.51 -26.58
C PRO A 661 2.09 2.10 -25.27
N VAL A 662 2.89 1.78 -24.25
CA VAL A 662 2.41 1.49 -22.89
C VAL A 662 2.87 2.58 -21.94
N MET A 663 1.95 3.17 -21.17
CA MET A 663 2.27 4.11 -20.09
C MET A 663 2.65 3.32 -18.83
N CYS A 664 3.89 3.45 -18.38
CA CYS A 664 4.44 2.65 -17.28
C CYS A 664 4.45 3.39 -15.94
N THR A 665 4.82 4.67 -15.92
CA THR A 665 4.95 5.44 -14.68
C THR A 665 4.87 6.94 -14.93
N ALA A 666 4.93 7.75 -13.88
CA ALA A 666 5.03 9.20 -13.96
C ALA A 666 6.11 9.76 -13.03
N THR A 667 6.61 10.95 -13.36
CA THR A 667 7.65 11.64 -12.59
C THR A 667 7.49 13.16 -12.60
N THR A 668 7.92 13.83 -11.53
CA THR A 668 8.16 15.28 -11.54
C THR A 668 9.58 15.63 -11.96
N SER A 669 10.53 14.72 -11.78
CA SER A 669 11.93 14.91 -12.18
C SER A 669 12.10 14.87 -13.70
N TRP A 670 13.19 15.43 -14.19
CA TRP A 670 13.56 15.38 -15.61
C TRP A 670 14.38 14.12 -15.94
N ALA A 671 14.07 13.05 -15.22
CA ALA A 671 14.62 11.72 -15.36
C ALA A 671 13.62 10.70 -14.81
N ALA A 672 13.64 9.49 -15.37
CA ALA A 672 12.79 8.40 -14.93
C ALA A 672 13.44 7.04 -15.19
N TYR A 673 12.87 6.03 -14.53
CA TYR A 673 13.26 4.64 -14.64
C TYR A 673 12.02 3.76 -14.63
N VAL A 674 12.02 2.71 -15.46
CA VAL A 674 10.95 1.73 -15.59
C VAL A 674 11.55 0.34 -15.46
N VAL A 675 10.98 -0.49 -14.57
CA VAL A 675 11.40 -1.88 -14.33
C VAL A 675 10.40 -2.84 -14.93
N GLY A 676 10.88 -3.78 -15.74
CA GLY A 676 10.01 -4.75 -16.42
C GLY A 676 9.03 -4.08 -17.37
N ALA A 677 9.51 -3.16 -18.23
CA ALA A 677 8.72 -2.63 -19.33
C ALA A 677 8.20 -3.79 -20.20
N PRO A 678 6.93 -3.77 -20.64
CA PRO A 678 6.38 -4.88 -21.41
C PRO A 678 7.17 -5.13 -22.69
N TYR A 679 7.52 -6.39 -22.92
CA TYR A 679 8.23 -6.84 -24.11
C TYR A 679 7.74 -8.23 -24.49
N ASP A 680 7.25 -8.35 -25.72
CA ASP A 680 6.83 -9.60 -26.31
C ASP A 680 8.01 -10.19 -27.11
N ALA A 681 8.66 -11.20 -26.54
CA ALA A 681 9.80 -11.84 -27.17
C ALA A 681 9.45 -12.52 -28.50
N ASP A 682 8.19 -12.93 -28.72
CA ASP A 682 7.76 -13.59 -29.96
C ASP A 682 7.65 -12.59 -31.13
N LEU A 683 7.29 -11.34 -30.83
CA LEU A 683 7.33 -10.24 -31.81
C LEU A 683 8.77 -9.84 -32.15
N GLY A 684 9.70 -9.99 -31.19
CA GLY A 684 11.10 -9.60 -31.32
C GLY A 684 11.27 -8.09 -31.56
N GLY A 685 12.44 -7.69 -32.06
CA GLY A 685 12.70 -6.28 -32.39
C GLY A 685 13.18 -5.44 -31.20
N LYS A 686 13.35 -4.15 -31.46
CA LYS A 686 13.92 -3.17 -30.53
C LYS A 686 12.87 -2.54 -29.62
N ILE A 687 13.31 -1.92 -28.54
CA ILE A 687 12.46 -1.20 -27.59
C ILE A 687 12.94 0.25 -27.42
N ARG A 688 12.02 1.17 -27.15
CA ARG A 688 12.33 2.56 -26.80
C ARG A 688 11.51 3.04 -25.61
N ILE A 689 12.05 4.04 -24.92
CA ILE A 689 11.37 4.79 -23.86
C ILE A 689 11.00 6.18 -24.37
N GLY A 690 9.85 6.69 -23.94
CA GLY A 690 9.31 7.97 -24.34
C GLY A 690 8.75 8.75 -23.15
N VAL A 691 8.62 10.06 -23.31
CA VAL A 691 8.15 10.96 -22.26
C VAL A 691 7.21 12.00 -22.85
N SER A 692 6.10 12.28 -22.17
CA SER A 692 5.24 13.42 -22.47
C SER A 692 5.08 14.31 -21.23
N ALA A 693 4.75 15.58 -21.45
CA ALA A 693 4.50 16.56 -20.41
C ALA A 693 2.99 16.79 -20.25
N VAL A 694 2.51 16.80 -19.00
CA VAL A 694 1.08 16.99 -18.66
C VAL A 694 0.83 18.39 -18.12
N SER A 695 -0.24 19.04 -18.57
CA SER A 695 -0.62 20.40 -18.14
C SER A 695 -0.92 20.50 -16.65
N LEU A 696 -0.86 21.73 -16.12
CA LEU A 696 -1.08 22.02 -14.70
C LEU A 696 -2.41 21.51 -14.12
N ASP A 697 -3.47 21.44 -14.92
CA ASP A 697 -4.78 20.89 -14.54
C ASP A 697 -4.91 19.37 -14.75
N GLY A 698 -3.89 18.70 -15.27
CA GLY A 698 -3.90 17.27 -15.56
C GLY A 698 -4.72 16.86 -16.79
N LYS A 699 -5.23 17.82 -17.59
CA LYS A 699 -6.23 17.56 -18.64
C LYS A 699 -5.66 17.48 -20.05
N ASN A 700 -4.51 18.12 -20.31
CA ASN A 700 -3.86 18.11 -21.61
C ASN A 700 -2.46 17.52 -21.51
N GLU A 701 -1.98 16.97 -22.62
CA GLU A 701 -0.70 16.28 -22.71
C GLU A 701 0.00 16.72 -24.00
N SER A 702 1.32 16.87 -23.95
CA SER A 702 2.13 17.08 -25.15
C SER A 702 2.15 15.83 -26.02
N GLU A 703 2.66 15.95 -27.26
CA GLU A 703 3.13 14.78 -28.00
C GLU A 703 4.18 14.01 -27.19
N ILE A 704 4.25 12.70 -27.40
CA ILE A 704 5.28 11.85 -26.77
C ILE A 704 6.60 12.06 -27.51
N SER A 705 7.62 12.46 -26.77
CA SER A 705 8.99 12.47 -27.25
C SER A 705 9.62 11.11 -27.04
N TRP A 706 10.10 10.51 -28.12
CA TRP A 706 10.66 9.16 -28.12
C TRP A 706 12.18 9.18 -28.17
N GLY A 707 12.81 8.29 -27.38
CA GLY A 707 14.21 7.94 -27.56
C GLY A 707 14.40 7.09 -28.81
N GLU A 708 15.66 6.82 -29.13
CA GLU A 708 16.02 5.89 -30.19
C GLU A 708 15.60 4.46 -29.82
N TYR A 709 15.27 3.66 -30.83
CA TYR A 709 15.06 2.22 -30.65
C TYR A 709 16.38 1.53 -30.31
N GLN A 710 16.38 0.83 -29.17
CA GLN A 710 17.54 0.13 -28.62
C GLN A 710 17.34 -1.37 -28.72
N SER A 711 18.42 -2.10 -28.98
CA SER A 711 18.38 -3.56 -28.86
C SER A 711 18.08 -3.95 -27.42
N VAL A 712 17.24 -4.96 -27.24
CA VAL A 712 17.03 -5.55 -25.92
C VAL A 712 18.31 -6.26 -25.47
N PRO A 713 18.76 -6.09 -24.21
CA PRO A 713 19.84 -6.86 -23.63
C PRO A 713 19.59 -8.37 -23.70
N GLU A 714 20.61 -9.16 -23.38
CA GLU A 714 20.41 -10.60 -23.24
C GLU A 714 19.40 -10.87 -22.11
N ILE A 715 18.35 -11.65 -22.41
CA ILE A 715 17.33 -12.03 -21.42
C ILE A 715 18.02 -12.91 -20.38
N SER A 716 18.11 -12.42 -19.15
CA SER A 716 18.58 -13.24 -18.03
C SER A 716 17.49 -14.21 -17.60
N ILE A 717 17.89 -15.45 -17.33
CA ILE A 717 17.01 -16.47 -16.78
C ILE A 717 16.71 -16.16 -15.32
N VAL A 718 15.44 -16.17 -14.96
CA VAL A 718 14.98 -16.14 -13.56
C VAL A 718 14.78 -17.57 -13.09
N GLU A 719 15.56 -17.96 -12.08
CA GLU A 719 15.44 -19.28 -11.46
C GLU A 719 14.20 -19.35 -10.56
N GLY A 720 13.42 -20.42 -10.67
CA GLY A 720 12.18 -20.61 -9.91
C GLY A 720 11.21 -21.53 -10.65
N PHE A 721 10.37 -22.27 -9.92
CA PHE A 721 9.34 -23.13 -10.50
C PHE A 721 8.14 -23.25 -9.56
N SER A 722 7.00 -23.59 -10.14
CA SER A 722 5.73 -23.71 -9.43
C SER A 722 5.03 -25.04 -9.71
N ILE A 723 4.11 -25.39 -8.81
CA ILE A 723 3.21 -26.53 -8.92
C ILE A 723 1.77 -26.01 -9.05
N ASP A 724 1.00 -26.57 -9.98
CA ASP A 724 -0.33 -26.07 -10.33
C ASP A 724 -1.43 -26.36 -9.28
N LYS A 725 -1.13 -27.20 -8.28
CA LYS A 725 -2.07 -27.62 -7.23
C LYS A 725 -1.41 -27.60 -5.86
N PRO A 726 -1.99 -26.88 -4.87
CA PRO A 726 -1.47 -26.85 -3.51
C PRO A 726 -1.76 -28.15 -2.73
N VAL A 727 -2.80 -28.89 -3.12
CA VAL A 727 -3.18 -30.18 -2.54
C VAL A 727 -3.51 -31.15 -3.67
N ILE A 728 -2.86 -32.32 -3.67
CA ILE A 728 -2.95 -33.31 -4.74
C ILE A 728 -3.49 -34.63 -4.16
N LYS A 729 -4.37 -35.31 -4.90
CA LYS A 729 -4.90 -36.63 -4.54
C LYS A 729 -4.18 -37.77 -5.26
N ALA A 730 -4.29 -38.97 -4.71
CA ALA A 730 -3.77 -40.16 -5.33
C ALA A 730 -4.30 -40.33 -6.75
N ASN A 731 -3.40 -40.50 -7.72
CA ASN A 731 -3.63 -40.59 -9.16
C ASN A 731 -4.20 -39.32 -9.84
N GLU A 732 -4.28 -38.20 -9.12
CA GLU A 732 -4.60 -36.91 -9.68
C GLU A 732 -3.40 -36.38 -10.48
N GLU A 733 -3.68 -35.78 -11.65
CA GLU A 733 -2.65 -35.11 -12.44
C GLU A 733 -2.27 -33.77 -11.83
N PHE A 734 -0.98 -33.47 -11.81
CA PHE A 734 -0.42 -32.18 -11.45
C PHE A 734 0.75 -31.85 -12.38
N THR A 735 1.05 -30.57 -12.49
CA THR A 735 2.08 -30.02 -13.37
C THR A 735 3.10 -29.23 -12.57
N ILE A 736 4.38 -29.44 -12.87
CA ILE A 736 5.49 -28.66 -12.34
C ILE A 736 6.29 -28.10 -13.51
N GLY A 737 6.71 -26.84 -13.44
CA GLY A 737 7.55 -26.23 -14.46
C GLY A 737 8.20 -24.94 -13.99
N PHE A 738 9.29 -24.56 -14.66
CA PHE A 738 9.95 -23.28 -14.42
C PHE A 738 8.98 -22.11 -14.62
N ASP A 739 9.09 -21.11 -13.74
CA ASP A 739 8.30 -19.88 -13.81
C ASP A 739 8.75 -19.01 -15.01
N ASP A 740 10.05 -19.08 -15.35
CA ASP A 740 10.60 -18.47 -16.56
C ASP A 740 10.45 -19.42 -17.76
N PRO A 741 9.65 -19.08 -18.79
CA PRO A 741 9.44 -19.92 -19.96
C PRO A 741 10.70 -20.10 -20.82
N ASN A 742 11.71 -19.23 -20.67
CA ASN A 742 12.97 -19.28 -21.42
C ASN A 742 14.02 -20.17 -20.73
N HIS A 743 13.74 -20.71 -19.55
CA HIS A 743 14.66 -21.58 -18.84
C HIS A 743 14.97 -22.85 -19.66
N ASP A 744 16.23 -23.29 -19.67
CA ASP A 744 16.65 -24.54 -20.32
C ASP A 744 16.03 -25.77 -19.64
N ALA A 745 15.91 -26.89 -20.36
CA ALA A 745 15.39 -28.12 -19.75
C ALA A 745 16.28 -28.60 -18.60
N ALA A 746 15.66 -28.87 -17.46
CA ALA A 746 16.32 -29.44 -16.30
C ALA A 746 15.94 -30.91 -16.13
N SER A 747 16.79 -31.65 -15.41
CA SER A 747 16.47 -33.02 -15.01
C SER A 747 15.70 -32.98 -13.70
N TRP A 748 14.47 -33.48 -13.73
CA TRP A 748 13.58 -33.59 -12.59
C TRP A 748 13.53 -35.05 -12.14
N GLU A 749 13.61 -35.27 -10.83
CA GLU A 749 13.40 -36.59 -10.23
C GLU A 749 12.54 -36.46 -8.97
N ILE A 750 11.42 -37.19 -8.94
CA ILE A 750 10.53 -37.26 -7.78
C ILE A 750 10.89 -38.50 -6.98
N LYS A 751 11.19 -38.32 -5.69
CA LYS A 751 11.50 -39.42 -4.77
C LYS A 751 10.52 -39.47 -3.61
N SER A 752 10.15 -40.67 -3.19
CA SER A 752 9.48 -40.86 -1.90
C SER A 752 10.38 -40.36 -0.77
N ALA A 753 9.90 -39.42 0.06
CA ALA A 753 10.70 -38.82 1.12
C ALA A 753 11.07 -39.84 2.22
N SER A 754 10.25 -40.87 2.43
CA SER A 754 10.46 -41.90 3.45
C SER A 754 11.41 -43.00 3.01
N THR A 755 11.37 -43.42 1.74
CA THR A 755 12.16 -44.55 1.22
C THR A 755 13.34 -44.14 0.35
N GLY A 756 13.34 -42.91 -0.18
CA GLY A 756 14.28 -42.44 -1.19
C GLY A 756 14.09 -43.09 -2.57
N GLN A 757 13.02 -43.86 -2.79
CA GLN A 757 12.73 -44.52 -4.06
C GLN A 757 12.33 -43.49 -5.12
N SER A 758 12.94 -43.59 -6.31
CA SER A 758 12.58 -42.80 -7.50
C SER A 758 11.23 -43.25 -8.05
N MET A 759 10.29 -42.31 -8.17
CA MET A 759 8.92 -42.53 -8.62
C MET A 759 8.70 -42.05 -10.04
N TYR A 760 9.40 -40.99 -10.43
CA TYR A 760 9.30 -40.36 -11.74
C TYR A 760 10.60 -39.61 -12.05
N SER A 761 11.00 -39.61 -13.32
CA SER A 761 12.13 -38.79 -13.78
C SER A 761 11.93 -38.36 -15.24
N VAL A 762 12.27 -37.11 -15.52
CA VAL A 762 12.15 -36.50 -16.86
C VAL A 762 13.17 -35.39 -17.03
N VAL A 763 13.56 -35.10 -18.28
CA VAL A 763 14.29 -33.88 -18.63
C VAL A 763 13.35 -32.99 -19.43
N ALA A 764 12.96 -31.85 -18.89
CA ALA A 764 11.99 -30.94 -19.51
C ALA A 764 12.03 -29.54 -18.89
N ASN A 765 11.33 -28.57 -19.48
CA ASN A 765 11.08 -27.25 -18.87
C ASN A 765 9.85 -27.30 -17.93
N ASN A 766 8.88 -28.14 -18.28
CA ASN A 766 7.69 -28.46 -17.50
C ASN A 766 7.31 -29.93 -17.72
N PHE A 767 6.60 -30.53 -16.77
CA PHE A 767 6.07 -31.88 -16.92
C PHE A 767 4.75 -32.04 -16.14
N THR A 768 3.88 -32.91 -16.67
CA THR A 768 2.66 -33.34 -15.99
C THR A 768 2.79 -34.82 -15.62
N THR A 769 2.43 -35.18 -14.39
CA THR A 769 2.49 -36.58 -13.91
C THR A 769 1.40 -36.84 -12.87
N ARG A 770 1.36 -38.07 -12.34
CA ARG A 770 0.48 -38.50 -11.25
C ARG A 770 1.21 -39.46 -10.33
N LEU A 771 0.90 -39.43 -9.04
CA LEU A 771 1.48 -40.34 -8.02
C LEU A 771 0.37 -41.15 -7.37
N ALA A 772 0.59 -42.44 -7.17
CA ALA A 772 -0.46 -43.37 -6.73
C ALA A 772 -0.63 -43.45 -5.21
N GLU A 773 0.42 -43.18 -4.44
CA GLU A 773 0.44 -43.38 -2.99
C GLU A 773 0.43 -42.04 -2.24
N GLU A 774 -0.34 -41.98 -1.16
CA GLU A 774 -0.34 -40.85 -0.22
C GLU A 774 1.02 -40.70 0.46
N GLY A 775 1.42 -39.46 0.75
CA GLY A 775 2.66 -39.16 1.45
C GLY A 775 3.41 -37.95 0.90
N LEU A 776 4.61 -37.75 1.45
CA LEU A 776 5.55 -36.69 1.08
C LEU A 776 6.56 -37.18 0.04
N TYR A 777 6.80 -36.36 -0.97
CA TYR A 777 7.78 -36.62 -2.01
C TYR A 777 8.74 -35.45 -2.17
N ASP A 778 10.03 -35.77 -2.22
CA ASP A 778 11.10 -34.83 -2.47
C ASP A 778 11.24 -34.61 -3.99
N LEU A 779 11.36 -33.35 -4.40
CA LEU A 779 11.66 -32.98 -5.77
C LEU A 779 13.16 -32.67 -5.89
N HIS A 780 13.85 -33.43 -6.72
CA HIS A 780 15.24 -33.18 -7.09
C HIS A 780 15.29 -32.48 -8.44
N VAL A 781 15.87 -31.28 -8.48
CA VAL A 781 16.00 -30.48 -9.69
C VAL A 781 17.48 -30.35 -10.00
N THR A 782 17.91 -30.82 -11.17
CA THR A 782 19.31 -30.74 -11.60
C THR A 782 19.46 -29.78 -12.77
N ILE A 783 20.14 -28.66 -12.52
CA ILE A 783 20.42 -27.59 -13.49
C ILE A 783 21.93 -27.50 -13.67
N LYS A 784 22.42 -27.64 -14.91
CA LYS A 784 23.85 -27.54 -15.26
C LYS A 784 24.79 -28.41 -14.40
N GLY A 785 24.28 -29.52 -13.87
CA GLY A 785 25.04 -30.46 -13.03
C GLY A 785 24.97 -30.21 -11.52
N ASN A 786 24.31 -29.14 -11.08
CA ASN A 786 24.01 -28.88 -9.67
C ASN A 786 22.60 -29.39 -9.36
N THR A 787 22.46 -30.19 -8.30
CA THR A 787 21.17 -30.74 -7.87
C THR A 787 20.71 -30.04 -6.61
N GLU A 788 19.55 -29.39 -6.67
CA GLU A 788 18.82 -28.86 -5.53
C GLU A 788 17.70 -29.83 -5.12
N ILE A 789 17.39 -29.86 -3.83
CA ILE A 789 16.43 -30.81 -3.24
C ILE A 789 15.36 -30.05 -2.46
N TYR A 790 14.14 -30.06 -2.99
CA TYR A 790 12.97 -29.47 -2.37
C TYR A 790 12.22 -30.55 -1.61
N ARG A 791 12.47 -30.61 -0.29
CA ARG A 791 11.97 -31.70 0.56
C ARG A 791 10.47 -31.61 0.77
N GLY A 792 9.76 -32.71 0.57
CA GLY A 792 8.30 -32.79 0.75
C GLY A 792 7.50 -31.79 -0.08
N TYR A 793 8.06 -31.30 -1.19
CA TYR A 793 7.43 -30.31 -2.06
C TYR A 793 6.14 -30.84 -2.70
N ILE A 794 6.13 -32.13 -3.06
CA ILE A 794 4.94 -32.78 -3.62
C ILE A 794 4.23 -33.55 -2.52
N GLN A 795 2.95 -33.21 -2.33
CA GLN A 795 2.15 -33.59 -1.18
C GLN A 795 0.89 -34.33 -1.62
N ILE A 796 0.92 -35.66 -1.55
CA ILE A 796 -0.23 -36.50 -1.92
C ILE A 796 -1.04 -36.77 -0.66
N SER A 797 -2.25 -36.22 -0.63
CA SER A 797 -3.12 -36.17 0.55
C SER A 797 -4.29 -37.16 0.44
N PRO A 798 -4.86 -37.60 1.59
CA PRO A 798 -6.04 -38.45 1.60
C PRO A 798 -7.26 -37.80 0.93
N ALA A 799 -8.14 -38.60 0.36
CA ALA A 799 -9.40 -38.10 -0.23
C ALA A 799 -10.32 -37.46 0.82
N ALA A 800 -10.25 -37.91 2.09
CA ALA A 800 -11.11 -37.43 3.17
C ALA A 800 -10.98 -35.93 3.47
N VAL A 801 -9.83 -35.31 3.16
CA VAL A 801 -9.61 -33.88 3.42
C VAL A 801 -10.17 -32.96 2.33
N GLY A 802 -10.85 -33.50 1.30
CA GLY A 802 -11.35 -32.69 0.17
C GLY A 802 -10.23 -32.23 -0.76
N ALA A 803 -10.56 -31.59 -1.89
CA ALA A 803 -9.61 -31.26 -2.94
C ALA A 803 -9.87 -29.87 -3.56
N MET A 804 -8.88 -29.33 -4.29
CA MET A 804 -9.05 -28.07 -5.02
C MET A 804 -10.22 -28.18 -6.02
N PRO A 805 -11.18 -27.23 -6.06
CA PRO A 805 -12.33 -27.29 -6.95
C PRO A 805 -11.93 -27.33 -8.42
N LEU A 806 -12.82 -27.86 -9.27
CA LEU A 806 -12.71 -27.83 -10.73
C LEU A 806 -14.05 -27.43 -11.33
N ILE A 807 -14.03 -26.70 -12.45
CA ILE A 807 -15.24 -26.39 -13.22
C ILE A 807 -15.17 -27.20 -14.53
N ASN A 808 -15.91 -28.31 -14.56
CA ASN A 808 -15.94 -29.19 -15.72
C ASN A 808 -16.76 -28.57 -16.86
N SER A 809 -17.90 -27.95 -16.56
CA SER A 809 -18.73 -27.24 -17.54
C SER A 809 -19.36 -25.98 -16.94
N LEU A 810 -19.66 -25.01 -17.80
CA LEU A 810 -20.39 -23.78 -17.47
C LEU A 810 -21.28 -23.43 -18.66
N THR A 811 -22.58 -23.29 -18.42
CA THR A 811 -23.59 -23.08 -19.45
C THR A 811 -24.47 -21.88 -19.12
N ALA A 812 -25.09 -21.30 -20.14
CA ALA A 812 -26.21 -20.36 -20.03
C ALA A 812 -27.38 -20.89 -20.86
N ASN A 813 -28.58 -20.98 -20.28
CA ASN A 813 -29.77 -21.58 -20.90
C ASN A 813 -29.49 -22.96 -21.53
N ASN A 814 -28.71 -23.79 -20.83
CA ASN A 814 -28.24 -25.13 -21.26
C ASN A 814 -27.32 -25.14 -22.51
N SER A 815 -26.71 -24.00 -22.87
CA SER A 815 -25.72 -23.87 -23.94
C SER A 815 -24.35 -23.52 -23.38
N GLU A 816 -23.27 -24.13 -23.88
CA GLU A 816 -21.89 -23.68 -23.65
C GLU A 816 -21.48 -22.57 -24.63
N ASP A 817 -22.19 -22.45 -25.74
CA ASP A 817 -22.02 -21.39 -26.74
C ASP A 817 -22.81 -20.12 -26.34
N PRO A 818 -22.42 -18.94 -26.85
CA PRO A 818 -23.15 -17.70 -26.63
C PRO A 818 -24.65 -17.80 -26.93
N ILE A 819 -25.46 -17.06 -26.16
CA ILE A 819 -26.92 -17.05 -26.28
C ILE A 819 -27.45 -15.64 -26.55
N ASP A 820 -28.61 -15.56 -27.21
CA ASP A 820 -29.36 -14.32 -27.44
C ASP A 820 -30.62 -14.31 -26.56
N VAL A 821 -30.86 -13.21 -25.84
CA VAL A 821 -32.06 -12.99 -24.99
C VAL A 821 -32.54 -11.55 -25.10
N GLU A 822 -33.76 -11.25 -24.65
CA GLU A 822 -34.27 -9.88 -24.59
C GLU A 822 -34.05 -9.20 -23.22
N THR A 823 -34.09 -7.86 -23.17
CA THR A 823 -33.96 -7.13 -21.90
C THR A 823 -35.07 -7.53 -20.93
N GLY A 824 -34.70 -8.00 -19.74
CA GLY A 824 -35.62 -8.50 -18.73
C GLY A 824 -35.91 -10.00 -18.80
N ASP A 825 -35.48 -10.71 -19.85
CA ASP A 825 -35.55 -12.18 -19.88
C ASP A 825 -34.66 -12.80 -18.79
N ASN A 826 -35.08 -13.97 -18.33
CA ASN A 826 -34.28 -14.77 -17.43
C ASN A 826 -33.18 -15.50 -18.21
N VAL A 827 -31.96 -15.39 -17.72
CA VAL A 827 -30.80 -16.17 -18.11
C VAL A 827 -30.45 -17.12 -16.98
N GLU A 828 -30.47 -18.41 -17.27
CA GLU A 828 -30.16 -19.49 -16.33
C GLU A 828 -28.74 -19.98 -16.58
N PHE A 829 -27.79 -19.53 -15.77
CA PHE A 829 -26.46 -20.10 -15.74
C PHE A 829 -26.44 -21.38 -14.90
N ALA A 830 -25.72 -22.39 -15.35
CA ALA A 830 -25.51 -23.64 -14.60
C ALA A 830 -24.09 -24.17 -14.80
N TYR A 831 -23.54 -24.80 -13.77
CA TYR A 831 -22.21 -25.43 -13.82
C TYR A 831 -22.21 -26.86 -13.28
N VAL A 832 -21.21 -27.63 -13.74
CA VAL A 832 -20.85 -28.94 -13.16
C VAL A 832 -19.42 -28.84 -12.64
N GLY A 833 -19.26 -29.02 -11.34
CA GLY A 833 -17.97 -29.07 -10.65
C GLY A 833 -17.48 -30.49 -10.37
N ARG A 834 -16.53 -30.64 -9.45
CA ARG A 834 -16.04 -31.95 -8.98
C ARG A 834 -16.72 -32.33 -7.64
N PRO A 835 -17.26 -33.55 -7.48
CA PRO A 835 -18.05 -33.91 -6.29
C PRO A 835 -17.22 -34.23 -5.04
N ASP A 836 -15.90 -34.37 -5.17
CA ASP A 836 -14.95 -34.71 -4.10
C ASP A 836 -14.12 -33.48 -3.65
N ALA A 837 -14.53 -32.26 -4.01
CA ALA A 837 -13.82 -31.05 -3.57
C ALA A 837 -13.98 -30.80 -2.07
N ASP A 838 -15.13 -31.20 -1.50
CA ASP A 838 -15.44 -30.99 -0.09
C ASP A 838 -14.89 -32.13 0.78
N GLY A 839 -14.58 -31.85 2.05
CA GLY A 839 -14.02 -32.84 2.97
C GLY A 839 -13.80 -32.31 4.39
N MET A 840 -13.11 -33.08 5.23
CA MET A 840 -12.76 -32.73 6.61
C MET A 840 -11.26 -32.79 6.82
N VAL A 841 -10.68 -31.68 7.27
CA VAL A 841 -9.24 -31.53 7.56
C VAL A 841 -9.08 -31.12 9.02
N SER A 842 -7.90 -31.34 9.60
CA SER A 842 -7.55 -30.74 10.88
C SER A 842 -7.64 -29.21 10.83
N ARG A 843 -7.90 -28.59 11.98
CA ARG A 843 -8.01 -27.15 12.13
C ARG A 843 -6.66 -26.55 12.50
N GLY A 844 -6.01 -25.86 11.57
CA GLY A 844 -4.80 -25.10 11.87
C GLY A 844 -5.07 -23.78 12.58
N ILE A 845 -4.01 -23.14 13.05
CA ILE A 845 -3.98 -21.76 13.53
C ILE A 845 -3.09 -20.91 12.63
N GLN A 846 -3.51 -19.67 12.35
CA GLN A 846 -2.74 -18.70 11.59
C GLN A 846 -1.99 -17.77 12.54
N MET A 847 -0.69 -17.59 12.30
CA MET A 847 0.18 -16.87 13.21
C MET A 847 0.32 -15.38 12.89
N THR A 848 0.27 -14.97 11.63
CA THR A 848 0.47 -13.58 11.17
C THR A 848 1.59 -12.84 11.92
N THR A 849 1.28 -12.02 12.93
CA THR A 849 2.27 -11.32 13.78
C THR A 849 2.40 -11.87 15.21
N ASN A 850 1.51 -12.76 15.61
CA ASN A 850 1.44 -13.33 16.96
C ASN A 850 2.27 -14.62 17.07
N GLY A 851 2.76 -14.92 18.26
CA GLY A 851 3.41 -16.20 18.57
C GLY A 851 2.46 -17.15 19.28
N PHE A 852 2.38 -18.41 18.84
CA PHE A 852 1.74 -19.46 19.63
C PHE A 852 2.70 -19.86 20.75
N GLY A 853 2.27 -19.70 22.01
CA GLY A 853 3.18 -19.92 23.12
C GLY A 853 2.53 -20.32 24.41
N PHE A 854 3.39 -20.68 25.35
CA PHE A 854 2.97 -21.16 26.66
C PHE A 854 4.07 -20.93 27.71
N PRO A 855 3.69 -20.61 28.96
CA PRO A 855 4.64 -20.42 30.04
C PRO A 855 5.31 -21.76 30.37
N VAL A 856 6.58 -21.73 30.77
CA VAL A 856 7.29 -22.95 31.19
C VAL A 856 6.98 -23.33 32.64
N SER A 857 6.57 -22.37 33.47
CA SER A 857 6.24 -22.59 34.90
C SER A 857 5.22 -23.70 35.15
N GLN A 858 4.36 -24.02 34.18
CA GLN A 858 3.40 -25.12 34.29
C GLN A 858 4.02 -26.52 34.21
N PHE A 859 5.24 -26.69 33.69
CA PHE A 859 5.83 -28.01 33.47
C PHE A 859 6.59 -28.59 34.66
N GLY A 860 6.83 -27.79 35.71
CA GLY A 860 7.55 -28.24 36.91
C GLY A 860 9.00 -28.67 36.64
N TRP A 861 9.61 -28.18 35.56
CA TRP A 861 11.00 -28.46 35.20
C TRP A 861 11.96 -27.84 36.21
N SER A 862 13.03 -28.56 36.58
CA SER A 862 13.99 -28.06 37.57
C SER A 862 14.80 -26.87 37.03
N SER A 863 15.12 -25.90 37.90
CA SER A 863 15.96 -24.74 37.58
C SER A 863 17.40 -25.08 37.16
N ALA A 864 17.80 -26.37 37.27
CA ALA A 864 19.11 -26.86 36.86
C ALA A 864 19.27 -27.04 35.33
N GLY A 865 18.20 -26.95 34.53
CA GLY A 865 18.29 -26.95 33.06
C GLY A 865 18.73 -28.28 32.44
N THR A 866 18.44 -29.42 33.08
CA THR A 866 18.91 -30.76 32.65
C THR A 866 17.80 -31.68 32.14
N GLN A 867 16.58 -31.19 31.90
CA GLN A 867 15.44 -32.00 31.46
C GLN A 867 15.47 -32.22 29.94
N ALA A 868 15.32 -33.47 29.49
CA ALA A 868 15.09 -33.78 28.08
C ALA A 868 13.64 -33.49 27.69
N PHE A 869 13.43 -32.90 26.51
CA PHE A 869 12.11 -32.62 25.94
C PHE A 869 12.18 -32.58 24.41
N THR A 870 11.04 -32.83 23.76
CA THR A 870 10.91 -32.69 22.30
C THR A 870 9.66 -31.89 21.98
N MET A 871 9.74 -31.01 20.99
CA MET A 871 8.58 -30.31 20.44
C MET A 871 8.42 -30.69 18.98
N THR A 872 7.20 -31.03 18.56
CA THR A 872 6.91 -31.31 17.16
C THR A 872 5.65 -30.58 16.74
N TYR A 873 5.56 -30.22 15.46
CA TYR A 873 4.40 -29.53 14.89
C TYR A 873 4.46 -29.56 13.36
N TRP A 874 3.29 -29.44 12.74
CA TRP A 874 3.18 -29.13 11.33
C TRP A 874 3.12 -27.61 11.14
N PHE A 875 3.75 -27.09 10.10
CA PHE A 875 3.63 -25.69 9.73
C PHE A 875 3.74 -25.46 8.23
N ASN A 876 3.14 -24.39 7.75
CA ASN A 876 3.17 -23.93 6.37
C ASN A 876 3.47 -22.44 6.34
N ILE A 877 4.57 -22.05 5.69
CA ILE A 877 4.95 -20.65 5.60
C ILE A 877 4.12 -19.99 4.49
N ASN A 878 3.26 -19.04 4.85
CA ASN A 878 2.44 -18.31 3.88
C ASN A 878 3.30 -17.33 3.09
N SER A 879 4.18 -16.60 3.77
CA SER A 879 5.10 -15.63 3.17
C SER A 879 6.37 -15.46 4.00
N LEU A 880 7.51 -15.20 3.33
CA LEU A 880 8.76 -14.81 3.98
C LEU A 880 9.10 -13.37 3.64
N ASN A 881 9.08 -12.52 4.66
CA ASN A 881 9.48 -11.12 4.57
C ASN A 881 10.50 -10.81 5.69
N PRO A 882 11.70 -11.41 5.60
CA PRO A 882 12.69 -11.29 6.66
C PRO A 882 13.13 -9.83 6.82
N SER A 883 13.21 -9.36 8.06
CA SER A 883 13.93 -8.13 8.38
C SER A 883 15.43 -8.40 8.40
N GLN A 884 16.24 -7.42 8.81
CA GLN A 884 17.70 -7.52 8.75
C GLN A 884 18.30 -8.76 9.45
N GLU A 885 17.72 -9.20 10.58
CA GLU A 885 18.17 -10.41 11.30
C GLU A 885 17.32 -11.66 11.02
N GLY A 886 16.41 -11.61 10.04
CA GLY A 886 15.56 -12.74 9.63
C GLY A 886 14.13 -12.70 10.20
N THR A 887 13.47 -13.85 10.19
CA THR A 887 12.12 -14.09 10.70
C THR A 887 12.17 -15.04 11.89
N THR A 888 11.60 -14.66 13.03
CA THR A 888 11.63 -15.50 14.25
C THR A 888 10.72 -16.72 14.08
N MET A 889 11.29 -17.92 14.09
CA MET A 889 10.55 -19.17 14.00
C MET A 889 10.28 -19.78 15.37
N LEU A 890 11.29 -19.91 16.23
CA LEU A 890 11.13 -20.46 17.58
C LEU A 890 11.94 -19.64 18.57
N SER A 891 11.38 -19.32 19.73
CA SER A 891 12.13 -18.68 20.82
C SER A 891 11.75 -19.22 22.20
N ILE A 892 12.72 -19.24 23.10
CA ILE A 892 12.51 -19.51 24.53
C ILE A 892 13.01 -18.31 25.31
N ARG A 893 12.11 -17.44 25.79
CA ARG A 893 12.48 -16.11 26.32
C ARG A 893 11.51 -15.60 27.38
N SER A 894 11.91 -14.57 28.11
CA SER A 894 11.15 -13.99 29.23
C SER A 894 11.02 -12.48 29.09
N ALA A 895 9.80 -11.96 29.15
CA ALA A 895 9.52 -10.52 29.21
C ALA A 895 10.15 -9.87 30.46
N ALA A 896 10.33 -10.63 31.55
CA ALA A 896 10.93 -10.14 32.78
C ALA A 896 12.46 -9.94 32.70
N ASP A 897 13.10 -10.33 31.60
CA ASP A 897 14.53 -10.12 31.42
C ASP A 897 14.82 -8.73 30.80
N GLY A 898 16.01 -8.17 31.06
CA GLY A 898 16.46 -6.96 30.39
C GLY A 898 17.02 -7.23 28.99
N TRP A 899 17.15 -6.18 28.17
CA TRP A 899 17.82 -6.27 26.88
C TRP A 899 19.25 -6.83 26.99
N PRO A 900 19.72 -7.64 26.02
CA PRO A 900 18.99 -8.16 24.86
C PRO A 900 18.23 -9.48 25.15
N MET A 901 18.20 -9.91 26.42
CA MET A 901 17.77 -11.26 26.80
C MET A 901 16.26 -11.48 26.66
N ASN A 902 15.44 -10.45 26.82
CA ASN A 902 14.01 -10.56 26.57
C ASN A 902 13.66 -10.77 25.09
N ASN A 903 14.56 -10.43 24.18
CA ASN A 903 14.38 -10.64 22.74
C ASN A 903 15.05 -11.92 22.25
N TRP A 904 16.32 -12.15 22.63
CA TRP A 904 17.10 -13.30 22.17
C TRP A 904 16.91 -14.56 23.03
N GLY A 905 16.55 -14.41 24.31
CA GLY A 905 16.20 -15.53 25.17
C GLY A 905 17.33 -16.53 25.48
N TYR A 906 16.89 -17.72 25.86
CA TYR A 906 17.67 -18.95 26.04
C TYR A 906 17.98 -19.61 24.69
N LEU A 907 16.98 -19.67 23.82
CA LEU A 907 17.04 -20.18 22.45
C LEU A 907 16.35 -19.18 21.55
N TRP A 908 16.93 -18.96 20.37
CA TRP A 908 16.24 -18.34 19.26
C TRP A 908 16.59 -19.08 17.98
N CYS A 909 15.58 -19.25 17.14
CA CYS A 909 15.70 -19.80 15.81
C CYS A 909 15.08 -18.82 14.82
N ASP A 910 15.85 -18.49 13.80
CA ASP A 910 15.49 -17.53 12.78
C ASP A 910 15.58 -18.19 11.39
N ILE A 911 14.68 -17.80 10.49
CA ILE A 911 14.86 -17.97 9.04
C ILE A 911 15.54 -16.70 8.55
N LEU A 912 16.78 -16.83 8.09
CA LEU A 912 17.62 -15.71 7.68
C LEU A 912 17.13 -15.06 6.37
N PRO A 913 17.62 -13.85 6.01
CA PRO A 913 17.26 -13.19 4.76
C PRO A 913 17.56 -14.00 3.49
N ASP A 914 18.53 -14.91 3.56
CA ASP A 914 18.89 -15.88 2.52
C ASP A 914 18.12 -17.21 2.65
N ASN A 915 17.02 -17.23 3.41
CA ASN A 915 16.12 -18.37 3.63
C ASN A 915 16.73 -19.57 4.38
N HIS A 916 17.94 -19.45 4.91
CA HIS A 916 18.55 -20.51 5.72
C HIS A 916 18.05 -20.49 7.17
N ILE A 917 17.93 -21.68 7.77
CA ILE A 917 17.64 -21.81 9.20
C ILE A 917 18.89 -21.57 10.05
N LYS A 918 18.74 -20.73 11.07
CA LYS A 918 19.76 -20.49 12.09
C LYS A 918 19.19 -20.80 13.47
N VAL A 919 19.81 -21.72 14.19
CA VAL A 919 19.48 -22.03 15.58
C VAL A 919 20.63 -21.61 16.49
N ALA A 920 20.32 -20.83 17.51
CA ALA A 920 21.30 -20.39 18.49
C ALA A 920 20.85 -20.72 19.92
N LEU A 921 21.80 -21.23 20.70
CA LEU A 921 21.64 -21.57 22.11
C LEU A 921 22.55 -20.72 22.98
N ARG A 922 22.00 -20.19 24.06
CA ARG A 922 22.79 -19.53 25.10
C ARG A 922 23.44 -20.57 26.01
N ILE A 923 24.71 -20.35 26.40
CA ILE A 923 25.49 -21.26 27.26
C ILE A 923 26.10 -20.53 28.46
N SER A 924 26.42 -21.25 29.55
CA SER A 924 27.14 -20.70 30.70
C SER A 924 28.67 -20.94 30.59
N GLY A 925 29.50 -19.90 30.84
CA GLY A 925 30.94 -20.08 31.10
C GLY A 925 31.98 -19.40 30.18
N SER A 926 31.64 -18.51 29.25
CA SER A 926 32.66 -17.66 28.59
C SER A 926 33.08 -16.51 29.51
N SER A 927 34.38 -16.30 29.69
CA SER A 927 34.95 -15.13 30.39
C SER A 927 34.72 -13.81 29.65
N GLU A 928 34.14 -13.88 28.45
CA GLU A 928 33.53 -12.79 27.73
C GLU A 928 32.01 -13.02 27.72
N VAL A 929 31.31 -12.45 28.71
CA VAL A 929 29.91 -12.08 28.54
C VAL A 929 29.91 -10.85 27.63
N ASN A 930 30.33 -11.01 26.38
CA ASN A 930 30.03 -10.03 25.36
C ASN A 930 28.58 -10.30 24.98
N THR A 931 27.70 -9.35 25.28
CA THR A 931 26.25 -9.41 25.06
C THR A 931 25.88 -9.37 23.57
N SER A 932 26.72 -9.93 22.69
CA SER A 932 26.68 -9.76 21.23
C SER A 932 27.12 -11.00 20.43
N GLN A 933 27.47 -12.13 21.06
CA GLN A 933 27.90 -13.34 20.33
C GLN A 933 27.23 -14.62 20.89
N PRO A 934 26.64 -15.49 20.05
CA PRO A 934 26.06 -16.77 20.46
C PRO A 934 27.14 -17.79 20.85
N GLY A 935 26.77 -18.72 21.73
CA GLY A 935 27.69 -19.68 22.34
C GLY A 935 27.89 -20.99 21.56
N ASN A 936 26.92 -21.38 20.73
CA ASN A 936 26.98 -22.46 19.74
C ASN A 936 25.87 -22.21 18.70
N GLU A 937 26.19 -22.28 17.41
CA GLU A 937 25.25 -22.07 16.30
C GLU A 937 25.11 -23.35 15.48
N LEU A 938 23.88 -23.69 15.12
CA LEU A 938 23.54 -24.66 14.08
C LEU A 938 22.97 -23.86 12.91
N THR A 939 23.75 -23.75 11.84
CA THR A 939 23.28 -23.21 10.57
C THR A 939 23.32 -24.34 9.57
N GLU A 940 22.18 -24.63 8.97
CA GLU A 940 22.03 -25.74 8.04
C GLU A 940 21.62 -25.22 6.68
N ASP A 941 22.14 -25.86 5.64
CA ASP A 941 21.81 -25.60 4.25
C ASP A 941 20.42 -26.20 3.95
N PHE A 942 19.38 -25.50 4.40
CA PHE A 942 17.98 -25.84 4.15
C PHE A 942 17.15 -24.58 3.95
N GLU A 943 16.48 -24.54 2.81
CA GLU A 943 15.58 -23.47 2.41
C GLU A 943 14.13 -23.94 2.49
N PHE A 944 13.27 -23.10 3.05
CA PHE A 944 11.84 -23.37 3.08
C PHE A 944 11.17 -22.92 1.79
N THR A 945 10.25 -23.74 1.28
CA THR A 945 9.36 -23.33 0.19
C THR A 945 8.04 -22.84 0.77
N THR A 946 7.66 -21.60 0.46
CA THR A 946 6.37 -21.04 0.88
C THR A 946 5.21 -21.85 0.30
N GLY A 947 4.09 -21.95 1.03
CA GLY A 947 2.93 -22.73 0.62
C GLY A 947 3.08 -24.24 0.82
N THR A 948 4.25 -24.74 1.23
CA THR A 948 4.50 -26.17 1.50
C THR A 948 4.37 -26.47 3.01
N TRP A 949 3.67 -27.55 3.36
CA TRP A 949 3.61 -28.03 4.75
C TRP A 949 4.86 -28.84 5.12
N TYR A 950 5.45 -28.51 6.26
CA TYR A 950 6.60 -29.21 6.84
C TYR A 950 6.27 -29.67 8.26
N HIS A 951 6.74 -30.85 8.64
CA HIS A 951 6.73 -31.30 10.03
C HIS A 951 8.10 -31.04 10.66
N MET A 952 8.15 -30.20 11.69
CA MET A 952 9.37 -29.97 12.48
C MET A 952 9.40 -30.83 13.73
N ALA A 953 10.60 -31.26 14.12
CA ALA A 953 10.86 -31.73 15.47
C ALA A 953 12.13 -31.11 16.05
N TRP A 954 12.01 -30.59 17.27
CA TRP A 954 13.07 -30.00 18.07
C TRP A 954 13.37 -30.92 19.24
N VAL A 955 14.50 -31.64 19.18
CA VAL A 955 14.87 -32.65 20.17
C VAL A 955 15.96 -32.10 21.08
N PHE A 956 15.67 -32.00 22.37
CA PHE A 956 16.64 -31.59 23.39
C PHE A 956 16.91 -32.75 24.36
N ASP A 957 18.15 -33.22 24.37
CA ASP A 957 18.62 -34.25 25.28
C ASP A 957 19.74 -33.69 26.17
N TYR A 958 19.36 -32.93 27.20
CA TYR A 958 20.31 -32.38 28.17
C TYR A 958 20.68 -33.38 29.28
N THR A 959 20.02 -34.53 29.35
CA THR A 959 20.16 -35.51 30.44
C THR A 959 21.17 -36.60 30.11
N ASP A 960 21.08 -37.22 28.93
CA ASP A 960 21.85 -38.42 28.59
C ASP A 960 23.03 -38.08 27.67
N LYS A 961 22.77 -37.36 26.58
CA LYS A 961 23.78 -37.11 25.52
C LYS A 961 24.33 -35.69 25.50
N ARG A 962 23.64 -34.73 26.12
CA ARG A 962 23.86 -33.28 25.97
C ARG A 962 23.85 -32.91 24.49
N GLU A 963 22.69 -32.96 23.85
CA GLU A 963 22.54 -32.62 22.43
C GLU A 963 21.24 -31.85 22.17
N ALA A 964 21.24 -31.04 21.11
CA ALA A 964 20.04 -30.45 20.53
C ALA A 964 20.02 -30.76 19.04
N ALA A 965 18.91 -31.27 18.51
CA ALA A 965 18.79 -31.65 17.11
C ALA A 965 17.48 -31.15 16.50
N VAL A 966 17.53 -30.84 15.21
CA VAL A 966 16.37 -30.41 14.43
C VAL A 966 16.10 -31.44 13.35
N TYR A 967 14.83 -31.78 13.16
CA TYR A 967 14.36 -32.68 12.10
C TYR A 967 13.30 -31.95 11.27
N ILE A 968 13.31 -32.23 9.97
CA ILE A 968 12.27 -31.81 9.03
C ILE A 968 11.75 -33.05 8.32
N ASN A 969 10.43 -33.23 8.31
CA ASN A 969 9.74 -34.35 7.67
C ASN A 969 10.31 -35.71 8.10
N GLY A 970 10.64 -35.85 9.39
CA GLY A 970 11.20 -37.08 9.96
C GLY A 970 12.70 -37.31 9.71
N LYS A 971 13.38 -36.43 8.97
CA LYS A 971 14.81 -36.53 8.66
C LYS A 971 15.62 -35.52 9.46
N GLU A 972 16.72 -35.96 10.08
CA GLU A 972 17.63 -35.08 10.81
C GLU A 972 18.19 -34.02 9.85
N LEU A 973 18.03 -32.76 10.24
CA LEU A 973 18.58 -31.62 9.54
C LEU A 973 19.96 -31.29 10.08
N GLY A 974 20.09 -31.19 11.41
CA GLY A 974 21.34 -30.83 12.06
C GLY A 974 21.32 -31.07 13.56
N ARG A 975 22.51 -31.10 14.16
CA ARG A 975 22.70 -31.42 15.58
C ARG A 975 23.84 -30.61 16.21
N LEU A 976 23.57 -30.08 17.39
CA LEU A 976 24.55 -29.51 18.30
C LEU A 976 24.95 -30.52 19.36
N SER A 977 26.24 -30.86 19.42
CA SER A 977 26.79 -31.76 20.42
C SER A 977 27.40 -31.01 21.61
N ASN A 978 27.15 -31.50 22.82
CA ASN A 978 27.65 -31.01 24.10
C ASN A 978 27.38 -29.52 24.43
N PRO A 979 26.19 -28.92 24.15
CA PRO A 979 25.91 -27.57 24.62
C PRO A 979 25.94 -27.53 26.15
N THR A 980 26.47 -26.45 26.72
CA THR A 980 26.43 -26.22 28.17
C THR A 980 25.11 -25.56 28.53
N PRO A 981 24.22 -26.21 29.31
CA PRO A 981 22.93 -25.63 29.63
C PRO A 981 23.08 -24.26 30.31
N TYR A 982 22.34 -23.27 29.81
CA TYR A 982 22.11 -22.02 30.53
C TYR A 982 21.01 -22.21 31.58
N THR A 983 21.00 -21.39 32.63
CA THR A 983 20.04 -21.53 33.73
C THR A 983 18.60 -21.34 33.25
N TRP A 984 17.75 -22.30 33.57
CA TRP A 984 16.33 -22.27 33.25
C TRP A 984 15.55 -21.38 34.23
N LYS A 985 14.57 -20.61 33.74
CA LYS A 985 13.74 -19.71 34.55
C LYS A 985 12.26 -20.05 34.40
N ASP A 986 11.51 -20.01 35.51
CA ASP A 986 10.06 -20.18 35.50
C ASP A 986 9.34 -19.08 34.71
N SER A 987 9.97 -17.92 34.54
CA SER A 987 9.45 -16.79 33.76
C SER A 987 9.57 -16.97 32.24
N TYR A 988 10.24 -18.03 31.76
CA TYR A 988 10.34 -18.29 30.33
C TYR A 988 9.01 -18.74 29.73
N TYR A 989 8.82 -18.34 28.48
CA TYR A 989 7.81 -18.82 27.56
C TYR A 989 8.50 -19.51 26.41
N ILE A 990 7.89 -20.58 25.93
CA ILE A 990 8.21 -21.16 24.62
C ILE A 990 7.25 -20.51 23.62
N PHE A 991 7.79 -19.91 22.57
CA PHE A 991 7.03 -19.35 21.46
C PHE A 991 7.44 -20.01 20.17
N LEU A 992 6.45 -20.50 19.43
CA LEU A 992 6.51 -20.60 17.99
C LEU A 992 6.11 -19.22 17.45
N GLY A 993 6.92 -18.63 16.56
CA GLY A 993 6.69 -17.33 15.94
C GLY A 993 6.72 -16.12 16.90
N GLY A 994 6.04 -15.05 16.49
CA GLY A 994 6.03 -13.75 17.17
C GLY A 994 7.20 -12.85 16.80
N THR A 995 7.06 -11.54 17.00
CA THR A 995 8.10 -10.55 16.68
C THR A 995 9.25 -10.57 17.69
N ALA A 996 10.44 -10.16 17.25
CA ALA A 996 11.57 -9.86 18.13
C ALA A 996 12.36 -8.69 17.54
N ALA A 997 13.23 -8.06 18.33
CA ALA A 997 14.06 -6.96 17.84
C ALA A 997 14.83 -7.38 16.57
N ASN A 998 14.76 -6.51 15.56
CA ASN A 998 15.32 -6.69 14.21
C ASN A 998 14.87 -7.95 13.46
N ARG A 999 13.83 -8.66 13.94
CA ARG A 999 13.27 -9.88 13.35
C ARG A 999 11.78 -9.74 13.06
N SER A 1000 11.38 -10.14 11.86
CA SER A 1000 9.98 -10.24 11.47
C SER A 1000 9.28 -11.37 12.24
N ALA A 1001 7.97 -11.25 12.42
CA ALA A 1001 7.16 -12.38 12.86
C ALA A 1001 6.96 -13.38 11.72
N LEU A 1002 6.83 -14.65 12.08
CA LEU A 1002 6.53 -15.73 11.15
C LEU A 1002 5.07 -15.69 10.70
N ASP A 1003 4.85 -15.38 9.42
CA ASP A 1003 3.56 -15.56 8.76
C ASP A 1003 3.42 -17.01 8.28
N ALA A 1004 2.87 -17.85 9.16
CA ALA A 1004 2.66 -19.26 8.90
C ALA A 1004 1.33 -19.76 9.47
N ASN A 1005 0.87 -20.88 8.92
CA ASN A 1005 -0.16 -21.72 9.53
C ASN A 1005 0.54 -22.82 10.32
N VAL A 1006 0.00 -23.18 11.48
CA VAL A 1006 0.54 -24.23 12.34
C VAL A 1006 -0.58 -25.19 12.70
N ASP A 1007 -0.22 -26.46 12.81
CA ASP A 1007 -1.14 -27.51 13.19
C ASP A 1007 -0.44 -28.54 14.08
N GLU A 1008 -1.21 -29.29 14.87
CA GLU A 1008 -0.73 -30.46 15.61
C GLU A 1008 0.49 -30.20 16.52
N PHE A 1009 0.44 -29.17 17.38
CA PHE A 1009 1.57 -28.86 18.26
C PHE A 1009 1.68 -29.87 19.40
N GLN A 1010 2.82 -30.55 19.50
CA GLN A 1010 3.07 -31.62 20.45
C GLN A 1010 4.32 -31.32 21.30
N LEU A 1011 4.21 -31.54 22.61
CA LEU A 1011 5.28 -31.38 23.60
C LEU A 1011 5.49 -32.68 24.38
N TYR A 1012 6.69 -33.23 24.26
CA TYR A 1012 7.13 -34.46 24.89
C TYR A 1012 8.11 -34.19 26.03
N ASN A 1013 8.03 -34.94 27.13
CA ASN A 1013 8.95 -34.86 28.27
C ASN A 1013 10.19 -35.78 28.13
N LYS A 1014 10.57 -36.12 26.91
CA LYS A 1014 11.76 -36.92 26.57
C LYS A 1014 12.34 -36.47 25.23
N ALA A 1015 13.58 -36.88 24.95
CA ALA A 1015 14.12 -36.86 23.60
C ALA A 1015 13.51 -38.02 22.78
N LEU A 1016 12.86 -37.71 21.65
CA LEU A 1016 12.28 -38.73 20.76
C LEU A 1016 13.35 -39.40 19.88
N THR A 1017 13.14 -40.68 19.55
CA THR A 1017 13.92 -41.36 18.50
C THR A 1017 13.41 -40.98 17.10
N PRO A 1018 14.20 -41.22 16.03
CA PRO A 1018 13.74 -40.97 14.66
C PRO A 1018 12.40 -41.64 14.30
N GLU A 1019 12.17 -42.86 14.78
CA GLU A 1019 10.90 -43.58 14.56
C GLU A 1019 9.74 -42.93 15.31
N GLU A 1020 9.98 -42.41 16.52
CA GLU A 1020 8.97 -41.69 17.29
C GLU A 1020 8.65 -40.32 16.67
N ILE A 1021 9.65 -39.66 16.04
CA ILE A 1021 9.46 -38.42 15.27
C ILE A 1021 8.64 -38.68 14.01
N GLN A 1022 8.85 -39.81 13.34
CA GLN A 1022 7.99 -40.20 12.21
C GLN A 1022 6.56 -40.48 12.68
N ALA A 1023 6.39 -41.12 13.85
CA ALA A 1023 5.07 -41.34 14.42
C ALA A 1023 4.34 -40.04 14.76
N SER A 1024 5.06 -39.01 15.26
CA SER A 1024 4.48 -37.72 15.64
C SER A 1024 3.91 -36.91 14.47
N MET A 1025 4.22 -37.30 13.23
CA MET A 1025 3.65 -36.68 12.03
C MET A 1025 2.15 -36.98 11.84
N ASN A 1026 1.61 -37.96 12.58
CA ASN A 1026 0.20 -38.34 12.51
C ASN A 1026 -0.60 -37.70 13.65
N HIS A 1027 -1.91 -37.59 13.45
CA HIS A 1027 -2.84 -37.25 14.52
C HIS A 1027 -2.97 -38.37 15.55
N PHE A 1028 -3.07 -38.01 16.83
CA PHE A 1028 -3.25 -38.98 17.91
C PHE A 1028 -4.64 -38.89 18.53
N THR A 1029 -5.39 -39.99 18.48
CA THR A 1029 -6.60 -40.09 19.29
C THR A 1029 -6.25 -40.27 20.77
N GLN A 1030 -7.20 -39.97 21.66
CA GLN A 1030 -7.02 -40.16 23.12
C GLN A 1030 -6.60 -41.59 23.53
N ALA A 1031 -6.95 -42.60 22.73
CA ALA A 1031 -6.59 -43.99 22.99
C ALA A 1031 -5.14 -44.32 22.61
N GLU A 1032 -4.53 -43.51 21.74
CA GLU A 1032 -3.23 -43.74 21.10
C GLU A 1032 -2.14 -42.82 21.65
N LEU A 1033 -2.48 -41.87 22.52
CA LEU A 1033 -1.55 -40.90 23.09
C LEU A 1033 -0.34 -41.56 23.76
N PRO A 1034 0.90 -41.27 23.31
CA PRO A 1034 2.10 -41.70 24.01
C PRO A 1034 2.14 -41.14 25.43
N SER A 1035 2.56 -41.94 26.41
CA SER A 1035 2.65 -41.49 27.82
C SER A 1035 3.63 -40.31 28.02
N SER A 1036 4.55 -40.12 27.08
CA SER A 1036 5.49 -39.00 27.06
C SER A 1036 4.94 -37.72 26.42
N LEU A 1037 3.81 -37.77 25.71
CA LEU A 1037 3.17 -36.61 25.09
C LEU A 1037 2.39 -35.85 26.16
N ILE A 1038 3.07 -34.93 26.84
CA ILE A 1038 2.55 -34.24 28.02
C ILE A 1038 1.70 -33.02 27.66
N GLY A 1039 2.01 -32.34 26.55
CA GLY A 1039 1.22 -31.26 25.98
C GLY A 1039 0.88 -31.58 24.54
N TYR A 1040 -0.38 -31.43 24.14
CA TYR A 1040 -0.80 -31.63 22.75
C TYR A 1040 -1.94 -30.68 22.44
N TRP A 1041 -1.78 -29.85 21.43
CA TRP A 1041 -2.78 -28.93 20.93
C TRP A 1041 -3.04 -29.28 19.46
N ASP A 1042 -4.07 -30.08 19.25
CA ASP A 1042 -4.64 -30.46 17.95
C ASP A 1042 -5.55 -29.37 17.36
N PHE A 1043 -5.85 -28.33 18.16
CA PHE A 1043 -6.72 -27.20 17.83
C PHE A 1043 -8.17 -27.56 17.47
N GLU A 1044 -8.59 -28.81 17.66
CA GLU A 1044 -9.97 -29.29 17.45
C GLU A 1044 -10.94 -28.86 18.57
N THR A 1045 -10.46 -28.08 19.55
CA THR A 1045 -11.26 -27.54 20.65
C THR A 1045 -11.26 -26.02 20.64
N ASP A 1046 -12.40 -25.41 20.99
CA ASP A 1046 -12.51 -23.95 21.03
C ASP A 1046 -11.78 -23.36 22.25
N PRO A 1047 -11.20 -22.16 22.14
CA PRO A 1047 -10.52 -21.49 23.26
C PRO A 1047 -11.48 -21.14 24.40
N GLU A 1048 -10.94 -21.02 25.60
CA GLU A 1048 -11.62 -20.51 26.78
C GLU A 1048 -11.86 -18.99 26.66
N ALA A 1049 -12.70 -18.43 27.55
CA ALA A 1049 -13.08 -17.01 27.50
C ALA A 1049 -11.93 -16.01 27.71
N ASP A 1050 -10.77 -16.47 28.20
CA ASP A 1050 -9.54 -15.70 28.39
C ASP A 1050 -8.53 -15.87 27.24
N ASN A 1051 -8.97 -16.43 26.10
CA ASN A 1051 -8.17 -16.72 24.91
C ASN A 1051 -7.08 -17.78 25.13
N THR A 1052 -7.23 -18.65 26.13
CA THR A 1052 -6.33 -19.80 26.32
C THR A 1052 -6.92 -21.09 25.74
N LEU A 1053 -6.05 -22.01 25.33
CA LEU A 1053 -6.40 -23.33 24.81
C LEU A 1053 -5.76 -24.41 25.68
N LYS A 1054 -6.57 -25.37 26.14
CA LYS A 1054 -6.11 -26.49 26.95
C LYS A 1054 -5.52 -27.59 26.08
N SER A 1055 -4.48 -28.22 26.61
CA SER A 1055 -3.89 -29.42 26.03
C SER A 1055 -4.87 -30.60 26.05
N VAL A 1056 -4.94 -31.34 24.96
CA VAL A 1056 -5.58 -32.65 24.85
C VAL A 1056 -4.62 -33.81 25.13
N GLY A 1057 -3.35 -33.51 25.43
CA GLY A 1057 -2.32 -34.51 25.74
C GLY A 1057 -2.55 -35.21 27.09
N THR A 1058 -1.55 -35.96 27.55
CA THR A 1058 -1.66 -36.71 28.82
C THR A 1058 -1.86 -35.80 30.04
N ASN A 1059 -1.43 -34.53 29.99
CA ASN A 1059 -1.75 -33.51 30.97
C ASN A 1059 -2.68 -32.42 30.39
N LYS A 1060 -3.95 -32.48 30.78
CA LYS A 1060 -5.01 -31.57 30.31
C LYS A 1060 -5.07 -30.23 31.03
N ASN A 1061 -4.19 -30.01 32.00
CA ASN A 1061 -4.11 -28.74 32.73
C ASN A 1061 -3.14 -27.76 32.05
N TYR A 1062 -2.37 -28.20 31.05
CA TYR A 1062 -1.49 -27.29 30.34
C TYR A 1062 -2.28 -26.40 29.39
N VAL A 1063 -1.87 -25.13 29.35
CA VAL A 1063 -2.52 -24.09 28.57
C VAL A 1063 -1.51 -23.40 27.66
N ALA A 1064 -1.97 -23.06 26.47
CA ALA A 1064 -1.28 -22.23 25.50
C ALA A 1064 -2.20 -21.10 25.03
N ALA A 1065 -1.63 -20.06 24.42
CA ALA A 1065 -2.40 -18.99 23.80
C ALA A 1065 -1.64 -18.44 22.58
N MET A 1066 -2.36 -17.72 21.73
CA MET A 1066 -1.72 -16.78 20.80
C MET A 1066 -1.33 -15.54 21.58
N TYR A 1067 -0.07 -15.12 21.48
CA TYR A 1067 0.45 -13.94 22.15
C TYR A 1067 0.93 -12.91 21.13
N GLU A 1068 0.45 -11.69 21.30
CA GLU A 1068 1.12 -10.53 20.75
C GLU A 1068 2.30 -10.17 21.65
N ILE A 1069 3.50 -10.01 21.08
CA ILE A 1069 4.65 -9.43 21.78
C ILE A 1069 4.65 -7.93 21.54
N VAL A 1070 4.41 -7.17 22.60
CA VAL A 1070 4.24 -5.71 22.56
C VAL A 1070 5.47 -5.05 23.19
N SER A 1071 6.13 -4.16 22.46
CA SER A 1071 7.15 -3.27 23.02
C SER A 1071 6.46 -2.16 23.83
N LEU A 1072 6.86 -1.99 25.10
CA LEU A 1072 6.30 -0.96 25.98
C LEU A 1072 7.15 0.31 25.95
N GLU A 1073 8.47 0.15 26.08
CA GLU A 1073 9.51 1.18 26.01
C GLU A 1073 10.78 0.56 25.41
N GLU A 1074 11.84 1.34 25.18
CA GLU A 1074 13.14 0.81 24.78
C GLU A 1074 13.56 -0.31 25.75
N ASN A 1075 13.84 -1.50 25.22
CA ASN A 1075 14.31 -2.66 25.97
C ASN A 1075 13.26 -3.36 26.87
N GLU A 1076 11.98 -3.01 26.81
CA GLU A 1076 10.90 -3.67 27.57
C GLU A 1076 9.79 -4.23 26.67
N ILE A 1077 9.39 -5.48 26.90
CA ILE A 1077 8.31 -6.17 26.17
C ILE A 1077 7.30 -6.78 27.13
N THR A 1078 6.07 -6.99 26.66
CA THR A 1078 5.04 -7.78 27.36
C THR A 1078 4.34 -8.74 26.39
N TYR A 1079 3.66 -9.75 26.94
CA TYR A 1079 2.92 -10.75 26.18
C TYR A 1079 1.43 -10.59 26.42
N VAL A 1080 0.67 -10.30 25.37
CA VAL A 1080 -0.78 -10.06 25.45
C VAL A 1080 -1.51 -11.19 24.73
N PRO A 1081 -2.33 -12.00 25.42
CA PRO A 1081 -3.15 -13.02 24.77
C PRO A 1081 -4.08 -12.42 23.70
N LYS A 1082 -4.21 -13.10 22.57
CA LYS A 1082 -5.08 -12.74 21.44
C LYS A 1082 -6.01 -13.87 21.07
N GLU A 1083 -7.10 -13.51 20.40
CA GLU A 1083 -8.01 -14.49 19.82
C GLU A 1083 -7.27 -15.34 18.78
N PHE A 1084 -7.61 -16.63 18.72
CA PHE A 1084 -7.08 -17.55 17.71
C PHE A 1084 -7.72 -17.26 16.35
N ALA A 1085 -6.90 -17.15 15.31
CA ALA A 1085 -7.34 -17.17 13.92
C ALA A 1085 -7.22 -18.60 13.41
N PHE A 1086 -8.34 -19.29 13.22
CA PHE A 1086 -8.37 -20.68 12.73
C PHE A 1086 -8.36 -20.74 11.20
N THR A 1087 -7.64 -21.72 10.65
CA THR A 1087 -7.47 -21.93 9.21
C THR A 1087 -7.43 -23.44 8.90
N THR A 1088 -7.25 -23.80 7.64
CA THR A 1088 -7.01 -25.19 7.23
C THR A 1088 -5.70 -25.71 7.83
N GLY A 1089 -5.74 -26.88 8.46
CA GLY A 1089 -4.58 -27.58 9.00
C GLY A 1089 -3.78 -28.33 7.94
N ALA A 1090 -2.93 -29.23 8.40
CA ALA A 1090 -2.07 -30.03 7.54
C ALA A 1090 -2.90 -30.93 6.61
N PRO A 1091 -2.65 -30.95 5.30
CA PRO A 1091 -3.48 -31.66 4.32
C PRO A 1091 -3.41 -33.19 4.43
N PHE A 1092 -2.60 -33.71 5.34
CA PHE A 1092 -2.46 -35.15 5.59
C PHE A 1092 -3.29 -35.63 6.77
N ILE A 1093 -3.95 -34.71 7.47
CA ILE A 1093 -4.63 -34.99 8.72
C ILE A 1093 -6.10 -34.61 8.57
N SER A 1094 -6.96 -35.60 8.84
CA SER A 1094 -8.39 -35.37 8.94
C SER A 1094 -8.74 -34.88 10.34
N GLY A 1095 -9.60 -33.88 10.42
CA GLY A 1095 -10.13 -33.33 11.66
C GLY A 1095 -11.61 -33.65 11.82
N ASP A 1096 -12.17 -33.22 12.94
CA ASP A 1096 -13.57 -33.50 13.29
C ASP A 1096 -14.48 -32.29 13.05
N ILE A 1097 -13.92 -31.07 13.00
CA ILE A 1097 -14.71 -29.83 13.02
C ILE A 1097 -14.41 -28.84 11.90
N TYR A 1098 -13.32 -28.98 11.15
CA TYR A 1098 -12.98 -28.06 10.05
C TYR A 1098 -13.38 -28.64 8.70
N GLU A 1099 -14.50 -28.13 8.17
CA GLU A 1099 -15.03 -28.54 6.87
C GLU A 1099 -14.38 -27.74 5.73
N ILE A 1100 -13.78 -28.46 4.78
CA ILE A 1100 -13.46 -27.91 3.47
C ILE A 1100 -14.74 -27.89 2.65
N LYS A 1101 -15.23 -26.68 2.38
CA LYS A 1101 -16.48 -26.48 1.66
C LYS A 1101 -16.31 -25.53 0.48
N THR A 1102 -16.81 -25.97 -0.66
CA THR A 1102 -16.77 -25.21 -1.91
C THR A 1102 -17.93 -24.24 -1.99
N VAL A 1103 -17.62 -22.96 -2.20
CA VAL A 1103 -18.58 -21.88 -2.34
C VAL A 1103 -18.53 -21.36 -3.77
N PRO A 1104 -19.66 -21.39 -4.52
CA PRO A 1104 -19.75 -20.74 -5.81
C PRO A 1104 -19.95 -19.23 -5.66
N THR A 1105 -19.13 -18.45 -6.34
CA THR A 1105 -19.26 -17.00 -6.46
C THR A 1105 -19.41 -16.61 -7.92
N TRP A 1106 -20.45 -15.83 -8.21
CA TRP A 1106 -20.74 -15.36 -9.56
C TRP A 1106 -20.41 -13.88 -9.70
N THR A 1107 -19.69 -13.52 -10.76
CA THR A 1107 -19.54 -12.13 -11.21
C THR A 1107 -20.34 -11.96 -12.50
N LEU A 1108 -21.49 -11.29 -12.38
CA LEU A 1108 -22.52 -11.17 -13.43
C LEU A 1108 -22.73 -9.69 -13.73
N LYS A 1109 -21.83 -9.11 -14.53
CA LYS A 1109 -21.77 -7.65 -14.78
C LYS A 1109 -23.04 -7.15 -15.45
N GLY A 1110 -23.65 -6.08 -14.93
CA GLY A 1110 -24.87 -5.48 -15.50
C GLY A 1110 -26.15 -6.30 -15.31
N ALA A 1111 -26.09 -7.44 -14.60
CA ALA A 1111 -27.23 -8.33 -14.37
C ALA A 1111 -27.95 -8.00 -13.04
N SER A 1112 -29.27 -8.11 -13.04
CA SER A 1112 -30.06 -8.20 -11.81
C SER A 1112 -30.16 -9.68 -11.40
N VAL A 1113 -29.53 -10.03 -10.28
CA VAL A 1113 -29.51 -11.40 -9.77
C VAL A 1113 -30.82 -11.72 -9.05
N GLN A 1114 -31.52 -12.77 -9.51
CA GLN A 1114 -32.79 -13.21 -8.93
C GLN A 1114 -32.58 -14.32 -7.89
N SER A 1115 -31.75 -15.31 -8.24
CA SER A 1115 -31.40 -16.42 -7.36
C SER A 1115 -30.05 -17.02 -7.72
N THR A 1116 -29.37 -17.58 -6.73
CA THR A 1116 -28.14 -18.35 -6.89
C THR A 1116 -28.17 -19.54 -5.94
N SER A 1117 -27.74 -20.71 -6.39
CA SER A 1117 -27.56 -21.89 -5.54
C SER A 1117 -26.39 -22.75 -6.04
N GLY A 1118 -25.88 -23.65 -5.20
CA GLY A 1118 -24.88 -24.63 -5.62
C GLY A 1118 -23.91 -25.06 -4.53
N ASP A 1119 -23.15 -26.10 -4.84
CA ASP A 1119 -22.11 -26.72 -4.02
C ASP A 1119 -20.88 -27.11 -4.88
N CYS A 1120 -20.01 -27.98 -4.36
CA CYS A 1120 -18.84 -28.44 -5.12
C CYS A 1120 -19.18 -29.18 -6.43
N ALA A 1121 -20.33 -29.87 -6.50
CA ALA A 1121 -20.69 -30.75 -7.60
C ALA A 1121 -21.49 -30.03 -8.68
N ALA A 1122 -22.40 -29.14 -8.30
CA ALA A 1122 -23.24 -28.40 -9.26
C ALA A 1122 -23.88 -27.15 -8.64
N GLY A 1123 -24.31 -26.23 -9.51
CA GLY A 1123 -25.07 -25.07 -9.10
C GLY A 1123 -25.59 -24.24 -10.25
N GLU A 1124 -26.36 -23.21 -9.91
CA GLU A 1124 -27.11 -22.39 -10.85
C GLU A 1124 -27.22 -20.93 -10.40
N ALA A 1125 -27.39 -20.01 -11.36
CA ALA A 1125 -27.73 -18.62 -11.13
C ALA A 1125 -28.77 -18.16 -12.16
N THR A 1126 -29.83 -17.52 -11.69
CA THR A 1126 -30.85 -16.91 -12.55
C THR A 1126 -30.71 -15.40 -12.49
N VAL A 1127 -30.52 -14.76 -13.64
CA VAL A 1127 -30.37 -13.31 -13.75
C VAL A 1127 -31.20 -12.72 -14.89
N SER A 1128 -31.33 -11.40 -14.91
CA SER A 1128 -31.91 -10.66 -16.04
C SER A 1128 -31.14 -9.37 -16.30
N TYR A 1129 -31.05 -8.94 -17.55
CA TYR A 1129 -30.34 -7.71 -17.94
C TYR A 1129 -31.31 -6.59 -18.31
N ALA A 1130 -31.14 -5.41 -17.73
CA ALA A 1130 -32.08 -4.29 -17.92
C ALA A 1130 -31.73 -3.40 -19.13
N SER A 1131 -30.64 -3.68 -19.83
CA SER A 1131 -30.14 -2.88 -20.94
C SER A 1131 -29.59 -3.77 -22.05
N GLU A 1132 -29.61 -3.24 -23.27
CA GLU A 1132 -29.03 -3.91 -24.43
C GLU A 1132 -27.51 -3.98 -24.30
N GLY A 1133 -26.92 -5.08 -24.76
CA GLY A 1133 -25.47 -5.24 -24.74
C GLY A 1133 -25.01 -6.69 -24.74
N GLN A 1134 -23.69 -6.85 -24.78
CA GLN A 1134 -23.02 -8.13 -24.65
C GLN A 1134 -22.44 -8.23 -23.24
N TYR A 1135 -22.86 -9.24 -22.48
CA TYR A 1135 -22.50 -9.42 -21.07
C TYR A 1135 -21.76 -10.74 -20.87
N THR A 1136 -20.68 -10.74 -20.09
CA THR A 1136 -19.99 -11.99 -19.70
C THR A 1136 -20.36 -12.40 -18.27
N ALA A 1137 -20.20 -13.69 -17.99
CA ALA A 1137 -20.43 -14.26 -16.66
C ALA A 1137 -19.20 -15.03 -16.21
N VAL A 1138 -18.68 -14.70 -15.04
CA VAL A 1138 -17.54 -15.41 -14.45
C VAL A 1138 -18.02 -16.18 -13.24
N LEU A 1139 -17.80 -17.50 -13.26
CA LEU A 1139 -17.99 -18.37 -12.11
C LEU A 1139 -16.64 -18.65 -11.46
N LYS A 1140 -16.57 -18.47 -10.14
CA LYS A 1140 -15.47 -18.95 -9.30
C LYS A 1140 -16.00 -20.00 -8.32
N LEU A 1141 -15.42 -21.20 -8.31
CA LEU A 1141 -15.60 -22.18 -7.24
C LEU A 1141 -14.39 -22.11 -6.32
N GLU A 1142 -14.60 -21.93 -5.03
CA GLU A 1142 -13.51 -21.71 -4.07
C GLU A 1142 -13.74 -22.48 -2.77
N ASN A 1143 -12.71 -23.15 -2.28
CA ASN A 1143 -12.68 -23.77 -0.96
C ASN A 1143 -11.30 -23.54 -0.29
N GLY A 1144 -11.07 -24.14 0.87
CA GLY A 1144 -9.80 -24.01 1.61
C GLY A 1144 -8.55 -24.53 0.88
N TRP A 1145 -8.70 -25.24 -0.23
CA TRP A 1145 -7.58 -25.73 -1.07
C TRP A 1145 -7.36 -24.92 -2.34
N GLY A 1146 -8.12 -23.84 -2.55
CA GLY A 1146 -7.93 -22.93 -3.69
C GLY A 1146 -9.20 -22.75 -4.49
N SER A 1147 -9.04 -22.27 -5.73
CA SER A 1147 -10.18 -21.93 -6.58
C SER A 1147 -10.02 -22.30 -8.04
N ALA A 1148 -11.14 -22.55 -8.71
CA ALA A 1148 -11.24 -22.66 -10.15
C ALA A 1148 -12.16 -21.56 -10.68
N THR A 1149 -11.75 -20.89 -11.74
CA THR A 1149 -12.54 -19.83 -12.39
C THR A 1149 -12.81 -20.21 -13.84
N LYS A 1150 -14.04 -20.02 -14.30
CA LYS A 1150 -14.43 -20.19 -15.71
C LYS A 1150 -15.31 -19.02 -16.13
N GLU A 1151 -14.97 -18.43 -17.27
CA GLU A 1151 -15.78 -17.38 -17.91
C GLU A 1151 -16.65 -17.99 -19.00
N PHE A 1152 -17.94 -17.66 -18.97
CA PHE A 1152 -18.87 -17.94 -20.05
C PHE A 1152 -18.73 -16.87 -21.14
N SER A 1153 -18.67 -17.30 -22.40
CA SER A 1153 -18.28 -16.46 -23.53
C SER A 1153 -19.02 -15.13 -23.58
N TYR A 1154 -20.35 -15.13 -23.75
CA TYR A 1154 -21.20 -13.94 -23.56
C TYR A 1154 -22.70 -14.27 -23.73
N VAL A 1155 -23.54 -13.42 -23.15
CA VAL A 1155 -24.97 -13.30 -23.40
C VAL A 1155 -25.21 -12.03 -24.20
N ASN A 1156 -25.81 -12.14 -25.38
CA ASN A 1156 -26.23 -10.99 -26.17
C ASN A 1156 -27.67 -10.62 -25.79
N VAL A 1157 -27.88 -9.38 -25.35
CA VAL A 1157 -29.18 -8.89 -24.88
C VAL A 1157 -29.69 -7.83 -25.86
N SER A 1158 -30.80 -8.13 -26.53
CA SER A 1158 -31.52 -7.19 -27.41
C SER A 1158 -32.70 -6.52 -26.68
N ALA A 1159 -33.19 -5.39 -27.17
CA ALA A 1159 -34.37 -4.73 -26.59
C ALA A 1159 -35.56 -5.67 -26.48
N SER A 1160 -36.30 -5.61 -25.37
CA SER A 1160 -37.54 -6.38 -25.23
C SER A 1160 -38.62 -5.95 -26.22
N SER A 1161 -39.09 -6.92 -26.99
CA SER A 1161 -40.16 -6.76 -27.96
C SER A 1161 -41.51 -7.12 -27.31
N GLY A 1162 -41.84 -6.44 -26.21
CA GLY A 1162 -43.05 -6.72 -25.43
C GLY A 1162 -44.31 -5.97 -25.89
N ILE A 1163 -44.95 -6.39 -26.99
CA ILE A 1163 -46.42 -6.43 -27.10
C ILE A 1163 -46.81 -7.74 -27.77
N GLU A 1164 -47.60 -8.54 -27.05
CA GLU A 1164 -48.22 -9.80 -27.47
C GLU A 1164 -48.47 -9.91 -28.99
N GLU A 1165 -47.72 -10.81 -29.65
CA GLU A 1165 -48.21 -11.46 -30.84
C GLU A 1165 -49.36 -12.40 -30.45
N VAL A 1166 -50.58 -11.87 -30.51
CA VAL A 1166 -51.54 -12.55 -31.38
C VAL A 1166 -50.97 -12.37 -32.78
N SER A 1167 -50.44 -13.44 -33.38
CA SER A 1167 -49.88 -13.41 -34.73
C SER A 1167 -50.97 -12.93 -35.70
N VAL A 1168 -51.00 -11.64 -36.01
CA VAL A 1168 -51.73 -11.09 -37.14
C VAL A 1168 -50.67 -10.54 -38.06
N ALA A 1169 -50.36 -11.31 -39.10
CA ALA A 1169 -49.33 -11.01 -40.08
C ALA A 1169 -49.44 -9.58 -40.63
N GLU A 1170 -48.29 -9.00 -40.94
CA GLU A 1170 -48.07 -7.58 -41.24
C GLU A 1170 -49.11 -6.96 -42.21
N MET A 1171 -49.89 -5.99 -41.72
CA MET A 1171 -50.61 -5.04 -42.57
C MET A 1171 -49.69 -3.85 -42.91
N GLN A 1172 -49.40 -3.66 -44.19
CA GLN A 1172 -48.51 -2.60 -44.69
C GLN A 1172 -49.28 -1.63 -45.60
N ALA A 1173 -48.98 -0.33 -45.50
CA ALA A 1173 -49.58 0.72 -46.33
C ALA A 1173 -48.57 1.26 -47.36
N PHE A 1174 -48.87 1.12 -48.66
CA PHE A 1174 -47.97 1.56 -49.73
C PHE A 1174 -48.70 2.08 -50.99
N PRO A 1175 -48.08 2.99 -51.76
CA PRO A 1175 -46.84 3.70 -51.43
C PRO A 1175 -47.04 4.63 -50.22
N ASN A 1176 -45.99 4.88 -49.45
CA ASN A 1176 -46.01 5.85 -48.36
C ASN A 1176 -44.63 6.54 -48.31
N PRO A 1177 -44.50 7.77 -48.79
CA PRO A 1177 -45.57 8.74 -49.07
C PRO A 1177 -46.40 8.47 -50.35
N PHE A 1178 -47.70 8.79 -50.32
CA PHE A 1178 -48.68 8.63 -51.41
C PHE A 1178 -49.23 9.98 -51.93
N VAL A 1179 -49.95 9.99 -53.07
CA VAL A 1179 -50.50 11.23 -53.67
C VAL A 1179 -51.98 11.42 -53.33
N ASP A 1180 -52.88 10.51 -53.72
CA ASP A 1180 -54.32 10.63 -53.42
C ASP A 1180 -54.92 9.40 -52.73
N GLU A 1181 -54.31 8.22 -52.95
CA GLU A 1181 -54.77 6.93 -52.46
C GLU A 1181 -53.59 6.14 -51.89
N VAL A 1182 -53.83 5.43 -50.78
CA VAL A 1182 -52.86 4.51 -50.17
C VAL A 1182 -53.46 3.12 -50.14
N TYR A 1183 -52.68 2.10 -50.50
CA TYR A 1183 -53.15 0.72 -50.46
C TYR A 1183 -52.72 0.07 -49.17
N VAL A 1184 -53.61 -0.70 -48.55
CA VAL A 1184 -53.32 -1.49 -47.35
C VAL A 1184 -53.46 -2.97 -47.70
N ARG A 1185 -52.40 -3.74 -47.43
CA ARG A 1185 -52.45 -5.19 -47.54
C ARG A 1185 -52.97 -5.81 -46.26
N PHE A 1186 -53.95 -6.71 -46.36
CA PHE A 1186 -54.47 -7.46 -45.23
C PHE A 1186 -53.89 -8.88 -45.25
N ALA A 1187 -53.37 -9.36 -44.13
CA ALA A 1187 -52.72 -10.67 -44.11
C ALA A 1187 -53.69 -11.83 -43.87
N GLU A 1188 -54.87 -11.56 -43.33
CA GLU A 1188 -55.93 -12.54 -43.06
C GLU A 1188 -57.25 -12.11 -43.74
N GLU A 1189 -58.13 -13.08 -43.99
CA GLU A 1189 -59.47 -12.80 -44.54
C GLU A 1189 -60.39 -12.28 -43.43
N GLY A 1190 -61.08 -11.17 -43.65
CA GLY A 1190 -62.02 -10.62 -42.68
C GLY A 1190 -62.54 -9.24 -43.00
N VAL A 1191 -63.53 -8.81 -42.21
CA VAL A 1191 -64.13 -7.48 -42.32
C VAL A 1191 -63.42 -6.50 -41.38
N TYR A 1192 -62.74 -5.51 -41.96
CA TYR A 1192 -61.97 -4.50 -41.25
C TYR A 1192 -62.60 -3.11 -41.37
N THR A 1193 -62.50 -2.30 -40.33
CA THR A 1193 -62.84 -0.87 -40.39
C THR A 1193 -61.56 -0.04 -40.41
N ILE A 1194 -61.41 0.80 -41.41
CA ILE A 1194 -60.23 1.66 -41.58
C ILE A 1194 -60.66 3.11 -41.40
N ALA A 1195 -60.14 3.78 -40.38
CA ALA A 1195 -60.40 5.18 -40.09
C ALA A 1195 -59.12 6.02 -40.26
N VAL A 1196 -59.21 7.13 -40.98
CA VAL A 1196 -58.08 8.04 -41.23
C VAL A 1196 -58.28 9.33 -40.45
N TYR A 1197 -57.22 9.77 -39.76
CA TYR A 1197 -57.18 10.98 -38.95
C TYR A 1197 -56.11 11.93 -39.48
N ASP A 1198 -56.35 13.24 -39.44
CA ASP A 1198 -55.30 14.22 -39.68
C ASP A 1198 -54.36 14.35 -38.47
N ALA A 1199 -53.26 15.10 -38.63
CA ALA A 1199 -52.27 15.31 -37.57
C ALA A 1199 -52.80 16.01 -36.30
N SER A 1200 -53.99 16.62 -36.36
CA SER A 1200 -54.66 17.23 -35.19
C SER A 1200 -55.60 16.26 -34.47
N GLY A 1201 -55.73 15.03 -34.96
CA GLY A 1201 -56.59 13.98 -34.39
C GLY A 1201 -58.04 14.03 -34.88
N ARG A 1202 -58.37 14.85 -35.89
CA ARG A 1202 -59.72 14.89 -36.47
C ARG A 1202 -59.88 13.75 -37.48
N GLN A 1203 -60.97 12.99 -37.37
CA GLN A 1203 -61.27 11.91 -38.32
C GLN A 1203 -61.69 12.49 -39.68
N MET A 1204 -60.94 12.12 -40.71
CA MET A 1204 -61.09 12.58 -42.09
C MET A 1204 -62.01 11.65 -42.90
N GLY A 1205 -62.02 10.37 -42.57
CA GLY A 1205 -62.88 9.37 -43.21
C GLY A 1205 -62.81 8.03 -42.49
N SER A 1206 -63.81 7.19 -42.69
CA SER A 1206 -63.79 5.79 -42.28
C SER A 1206 -64.47 4.93 -43.34
N SER A 1207 -63.98 3.72 -43.56
CA SER A 1207 -64.52 2.77 -44.52
C SER A 1207 -64.38 1.35 -43.99
N GLN A 1208 -65.43 0.56 -44.17
CA GLN A 1208 -65.41 -0.85 -43.84
C GLN A 1208 -65.11 -1.63 -45.11
N VAL A 1209 -64.17 -2.56 -45.03
CA VAL A 1209 -63.67 -3.34 -46.16
C VAL A 1209 -63.70 -4.82 -45.79
N ASP A 1210 -64.17 -5.64 -46.71
CA ASP A 1210 -64.09 -7.10 -46.59
C ASP A 1210 -62.87 -7.54 -47.41
N ALA A 1211 -61.83 -8.00 -46.74
CA ALA A 1211 -60.53 -8.27 -47.35
C ALA A 1211 -60.27 -9.77 -47.35
N SER A 1212 -59.78 -10.32 -48.47
CA SER A 1212 -59.23 -11.67 -48.50
C SER A 1212 -57.78 -11.69 -48.01
N ALA A 1213 -57.30 -12.82 -47.49
CA ALA A 1213 -55.92 -12.96 -47.04
C ALA A 1213 -54.92 -12.64 -48.18
N GLY A 1214 -54.04 -11.67 -47.94
CA GLY A 1214 -53.04 -11.17 -48.88
C GLY A 1214 -53.54 -10.08 -49.84
N GLU A 1215 -54.82 -9.72 -49.82
CA GLU A 1215 -55.45 -8.73 -50.70
C GLU A 1215 -55.01 -7.30 -50.36
N MET A 1216 -54.92 -6.47 -51.41
CA MET A 1216 -54.50 -5.08 -51.35
C MET A 1216 -55.71 -4.17 -51.59
N ILE A 1217 -56.12 -3.45 -50.56
CA ILE A 1217 -57.33 -2.61 -50.63
C ILE A 1217 -56.94 -1.15 -50.73
N ASN A 1218 -57.53 -0.46 -51.71
CA ASN A 1218 -57.35 0.96 -51.95
C ASN A 1218 -58.13 1.80 -50.94
N ILE A 1219 -57.46 2.72 -50.26
CA ILE A 1219 -58.08 3.66 -49.34
C ILE A 1219 -57.83 5.10 -49.81
N PRO A 1220 -58.88 5.80 -50.29
CA PRO A 1220 -58.76 7.19 -50.70
C PRO A 1220 -58.69 8.11 -49.47
N VAL A 1221 -57.73 9.04 -49.47
CA VAL A 1221 -57.59 10.04 -48.40
C VAL A 1221 -57.87 11.44 -48.96
N THR A 1222 -59.06 11.95 -48.67
CA THR A 1222 -59.48 13.29 -49.07
C THR A 1222 -58.98 14.32 -48.04
N GLY A 1223 -57.97 15.10 -48.42
CA GLY A 1223 -57.27 16.02 -47.53
C GLY A 1223 -56.06 16.67 -48.22
N ALA A 1224 -55.55 17.75 -47.63
CA ALA A 1224 -54.36 18.46 -48.13
C ALA A 1224 -53.08 17.65 -47.89
N SER A 1225 -51.99 17.99 -48.58
CA SER A 1225 -50.68 17.38 -48.37
C SER A 1225 -50.24 17.51 -46.89
N GLY A 1226 -49.78 16.42 -46.29
CA GLY A 1226 -49.49 16.37 -44.85
C GLY A 1226 -49.45 14.97 -44.25
N ILE A 1227 -49.27 14.91 -42.92
CA ILE A 1227 -49.24 13.67 -42.15
C ILE A 1227 -50.66 13.26 -41.75
N TYR A 1228 -51.00 12.01 -42.03
CA TYR A 1228 -52.24 11.36 -41.60
C TYR A 1228 -51.92 10.10 -40.77
N TYR A 1229 -52.85 9.74 -39.90
CA TYR A 1229 -52.81 8.51 -39.11
C TYR A 1229 -53.98 7.63 -39.52
N MET A 1230 -53.69 6.50 -40.15
CA MET A 1230 -54.67 5.49 -40.53
C MET A 1230 -54.73 4.42 -39.45
N LYS A 1231 -55.91 4.13 -38.94
CA LYS A 1231 -56.18 3.12 -37.92
C LYS A 1231 -57.08 2.04 -38.50
N VAL A 1232 -56.68 0.79 -38.34
CA VAL A 1232 -57.36 -0.40 -38.86
C VAL A 1232 -57.87 -1.21 -37.68
N TYR A 1233 -59.16 -1.52 -37.70
CA TYR A 1233 -59.88 -2.22 -36.64
C TYR A 1233 -60.50 -3.51 -37.18
N SER A 1234 -60.61 -4.53 -36.34
CA SER A 1234 -61.52 -5.65 -36.53
C SER A 1234 -62.51 -5.66 -35.38
N GLY A 1235 -63.80 -5.46 -35.69
CA GLY A 1235 -64.79 -5.07 -34.69
C GLY A 1235 -64.42 -3.75 -34.00
N ASP A 1236 -64.41 -3.74 -32.67
CA ASP A 1236 -64.03 -2.58 -31.84
C ASP A 1236 -62.53 -2.59 -31.47
N THR A 1237 -61.79 -3.63 -31.85
CA THR A 1237 -60.37 -3.80 -31.51
C THR A 1237 -59.48 -3.15 -32.56
N LEU A 1238 -58.62 -2.20 -32.13
CA LEU A 1238 -57.60 -1.61 -32.99
C LEU A 1238 -56.51 -2.64 -33.26
N LEU A 1239 -56.35 -3.05 -34.52
CA LEU A 1239 -55.32 -3.99 -34.95
C LEU A 1239 -54.00 -3.29 -35.31
N LYS A 1240 -54.07 -2.16 -36.02
CA LYS A 1240 -52.87 -1.42 -36.44
C LYS A 1240 -53.17 0.07 -36.57
N ALA A 1241 -52.23 0.91 -36.15
CA ALA A 1241 -52.22 2.33 -36.47
C ALA A 1241 -50.95 2.66 -37.26
N MET A 1242 -51.08 3.34 -38.39
CA MET A 1242 -49.99 3.61 -39.32
C MET A 1242 -49.97 5.09 -39.70
N LYS A 1243 -48.78 5.69 -39.68
CA LYS A 1243 -48.56 7.03 -40.21
C LYS A 1243 -48.42 6.97 -41.72
N VAL A 1244 -49.30 7.64 -42.45
CA VAL A 1244 -49.24 7.75 -43.90
C VAL A 1244 -49.09 9.21 -44.32
N ILE A 1245 -48.21 9.48 -45.28
CA ILE A 1245 -47.82 10.85 -45.67
C ILE A 1245 -48.38 11.12 -47.07
N LYS A 1246 -49.28 12.10 -47.17
CA LYS A 1246 -49.83 12.58 -48.45
C LYS A 1246 -48.93 13.69 -49.00
N LYS A 1247 -48.41 13.55 -50.22
CA LYS A 1247 -47.52 14.53 -50.87
C LYS A 1247 -48.20 15.81 -51.32
#